data_AF-A0A946EJN9-F1
#
_entry.id   AF-A0A946EJN9-F1
#
_cell.length_a   1.000
_cell.length_b   1.000
_cell.length_c   1.000
_cell.angle_alpha   90.00
_cell.angle_beta   90.00
_cell.angle_gamma   90.00
#
_symmetry.space_group_name_H-M   'P 1'
#
loop_
_entity.id
_entity.type
_entity.pdbx_description
1 polymer ?
#
loop_
_entity_poly.entity_id
_entity_poly.type
_entity_poly.pdbx_seq_one_letter_code
_entity_poly.pdbx_strand_id
1 'polypeptide(L)'
;MRQLLKTCVLWALIITPSLGYANDNSTYSITYINPAYQIEATDPNHHWAPKLNEAYANEYTKEYVGPGFFNWVEQVKTLPQTHYIDLNNLADFKQKFIHPNIAINESTGNKHPKGMELYVMDYNGDFYIHPKIKPKTGVTGFNHSSLLHAGPLSSAGFLHFNEHGEIFAVDNYSGHYHPDDTQIINALDSLKNKGIELEKIDLYKRISSDSFDKNIYNAQTWYDQHKQLLSNAKLTDMIIYDLYHSISKHNLNGAFVVGGGIAYDSKNYITGKANDIDSMLVFANRQDMDEFIKSTSKEKLTELFNYDNLTYFNKDEIDFFLDNNIEVMRISGKIKGLKVTIKLINAKALEEAGPDTLFQVMSKGKDKRVFYGRSLKGDPVTIMIINQSFKDKDDVDSYVILDKNYYSFNDSYVPGLITDFIITAKAIKDYNGIFNKLQHEMHSQFVRLLQKKGCVRENEKLTAFFVREDRFSEQYKNNLIKQLGAHSNGIITQTPSCLTPPNHGYIVEINPKLFSKPIVNFKYTKPEKISTPQFPSDMKSLLQHAANEMNPPILQKIYISPLSEEERVFTSNINSGKIFHGKINTEEHREYFYKFMRADDPMSIANEALNMPNIVQLFDNTVEPVYVDPKYRFFLAPWINGKTLAEYITVDLNKNKDTVFKVELTRAEQTIKSYIASMKTVQEIDSSTQPIHRLYYDRITGKRMEDFYSGKNVQLPGNQSINFDTLKHYSFLINGHEYPPLSEIINNATIYLDPTFLNDKIKIYGLADNHSGNIIIDTQGQYYTIDYEYAGISHPAQNLTKTIFNDSFTKLLHGNINSKNLEKFIVDTKNKQIIIDHNYVLSNEEIALLKMKIEGVLDAVRYIARAQNLNVDDWDNILKASLFVAGFLTKDLLAYSPEQTAISFALLVKIATDGPL
;
A
#
# COMPACT_ATOMS: atom_id res chain seq x y z
N MET A 1 12.54 44.36 35.57
CA MET A 1 11.78 43.43 34.71
C MET A 1 10.78 44.12 33.76
N ARG A 2 9.88 45.03 34.20
CA ARG A 2 9.02 45.79 33.24
C ARG A 2 9.75 46.79 32.34
N GLN A 3 10.98 47.19 32.67
CA GLN A 3 11.84 48.04 31.83
C GLN A 3 12.80 47.24 30.92
N LEU A 4 12.94 45.92 31.14
CA LEU A 4 13.69 45.03 30.24
C LEU A 4 12.84 44.55 29.05
N LEU A 5 11.51 44.56 29.19
CA LEU A 5 10.57 44.18 28.13
C LEU A 5 10.29 45.29 27.09
N LYS A 6 10.73 46.54 27.35
CA LYS A 6 10.61 47.64 26.37
C LYS A 6 11.81 47.75 25.42
N THR A 7 12.91 47.05 25.68
CA THR A 7 14.13 47.16 24.88
C THR A 7 14.27 46.04 23.84
N CYS A 8 13.55 44.92 23.98
CA CYS A 8 13.68 43.77 23.07
C CYS A 8 12.79 43.80 21.81
N VAL A 9 11.93 44.82 21.64
CA VAL A 9 11.10 44.98 20.41
C VAL A 9 11.72 45.96 19.41
N LEU A 10 12.86 46.59 19.74
CA LEU A 10 13.50 47.60 18.88
C LEU A 10 14.71 47.09 18.06
N TRP A 11 14.97 45.78 18.00
CA TRP A 11 16.18 45.22 17.34
C TRP A 11 15.92 44.18 16.23
N ALA A 12 14.78 44.26 15.55
CA ALA A 12 14.56 43.54 14.29
C ALA A 12 14.16 44.50 13.16
N LEU A 13 15.00 45.51 12.92
CA LEU A 13 15.07 46.23 11.64
C LEU A 13 16.26 45.65 10.87
N ILE A 14 16.02 44.74 9.93
CA ILE A 14 17.00 44.41 8.90
C ILE A 14 16.81 45.42 7.76
N ILE A 15 17.88 46.17 7.53
CA ILE A 15 18.14 47.06 6.40
C ILE A 15 18.43 46.20 5.16
N THR A 16 17.79 46.49 4.05
CA THR A 16 18.40 46.38 2.71
C THR A 16 18.16 47.69 1.93
N PRO A 17 19.18 48.24 1.25
CA PRO A 17 19.10 49.54 0.61
C PRO A 17 18.61 49.44 -0.83
N SER A 18 17.73 50.35 -1.26
CA SER A 18 17.59 50.69 -2.68
C SER A 18 17.67 52.21 -2.86
N LEU A 19 18.66 52.61 -3.65
CA LEU A 19 18.88 53.95 -4.19
C LEU A 19 17.81 54.28 -5.24
N GLY A 20 17.23 55.49 -5.22
CA GLY A 20 16.38 55.99 -6.30
C GLY A 20 15.65 57.30 -6.00
N TYR A 21 16.28 58.41 -6.40
CA TYR A 21 15.85 59.82 -6.51
C TYR A 21 14.35 60.23 -6.57
N ALA A 22 14.02 61.21 -5.72
CA ALA A 22 13.39 62.52 -5.97
C ALA A 22 12.04 62.65 -6.74
N ASN A 23 10.97 63.15 -6.09
CA ASN A 23 10.53 64.57 -6.07
C ASN A 23 9.06 64.76 -5.65
N ASP A 24 8.88 65.74 -4.77
CA ASP A 24 7.78 66.71 -4.55
C ASP A 24 6.27 66.36 -4.64
N ASN A 25 5.60 66.78 -3.55
CA ASN A 25 4.28 67.41 -3.48
C ASN A 25 3.11 66.79 -4.27
N SER A 26 2.49 65.78 -3.67
CA SER A 26 1.05 65.57 -3.82
C SER A 26 0.43 65.31 -2.45
N THR A 27 -0.48 66.18 -2.03
CA THR A 27 -1.43 65.95 -0.95
C THR A 27 -2.12 64.60 -1.15
N TYR A 28 -1.73 63.60 -0.37
CA TYR A 28 -2.48 62.34 -0.29
C TYR A 28 -3.73 62.61 0.54
N SER A 29 -4.88 62.62 -0.12
CA SER A 29 -6.16 62.40 0.54
C SER A 29 -6.10 61.06 1.26
N ILE A 30 -6.20 61.09 2.59
CA ILE A 30 -6.17 59.89 3.41
C ILE A 30 -7.49 59.14 3.20
N THR A 31 -7.41 57.99 2.51
CA THR A 31 -8.54 57.08 2.34
C THR A 31 -8.29 55.85 3.23
N TYR A 32 -9.10 55.73 4.28
CA TYR A 32 -8.97 54.76 5.37
C TYR A 32 -9.72 53.44 5.05
N ILE A 33 -9.17 52.25 5.39
CA ILE A 33 -9.79 50.92 5.09
C ILE A 33 -9.76 49.93 6.28
N ASN A 34 -10.75 49.03 6.29
CA ASN A 34 -11.31 48.14 7.34
C ASN A 34 -10.58 46.77 7.54
N PRO A 35 -10.35 46.30 8.79
CA PRO A 35 -9.77 44.97 9.12
C PRO A 35 -10.56 43.73 8.68
N ALA A 36 -11.85 43.84 8.34
CA ALA A 36 -12.66 42.72 7.84
C ALA A 36 -12.01 42.05 6.60
N TYR A 37 -11.30 42.82 5.79
CA TYR A 37 -10.67 42.39 4.54
C TYR A 37 -9.47 41.43 4.70
N GLN A 38 -8.78 41.42 5.85
CA GLN A 38 -7.67 40.47 6.09
C GLN A 38 -8.16 39.08 6.47
N ILE A 39 -9.30 39.02 7.15
CA ILE A 39 -9.98 37.80 7.59
C ILE A 39 -10.69 37.15 6.38
N GLU A 40 -11.30 37.98 5.52
CA GLU A 40 -11.89 37.61 4.22
C GLU A 40 -10.91 36.89 3.27
N ALA A 41 -9.62 37.22 3.31
CA ALA A 41 -8.59 36.65 2.46
C ALA A 41 -8.29 35.16 2.74
N THR A 42 -8.80 34.62 3.86
CA THR A 42 -8.60 33.22 4.24
C THR A 42 -9.74 32.30 3.80
N ASP A 43 -10.86 32.86 3.33
CA ASP A 43 -11.94 32.09 2.71
C ASP A 43 -11.58 31.78 1.24
N PRO A 44 -11.46 30.50 0.85
CA PRO A 44 -11.12 30.13 -0.53
C PRO A 44 -12.15 30.58 -1.57
N ASN A 45 -13.39 30.86 -1.16
CA ASN A 45 -14.46 31.35 -2.03
C ASN A 45 -14.41 32.88 -2.20
N HIS A 46 -13.49 33.57 -1.52
CA HIS A 46 -13.31 35.01 -1.68
C HIS A 46 -12.44 35.31 -2.93
N HIS A 47 -12.95 36.13 -3.86
CA HIS A 47 -12.28 36.42 -5.14
C HIS A 47 -10.83 36.96 -5.00
N TRP A 48 -10.45 37.48 -3.83
CA TRP A 48 -9.14 38.08 -3.57
C TRP A 48 -8.16 37.13 -2.84
N ALA A 49 -8.65 36.01 -2.29
CA ALA A 49 -7.84 35.04 -1.54
C ALA A 49 -6.62 34.50 -2.34
N PRO A 50 -6.71 34.21 -3.65
CA PRO A 50 -5.56 33.71 -4.42
C PRO A 50 -4.49 34.78 -4.74
N LYS A 51 -4.76 36.07 -4.50
CA LYS A 51 -3.93 37.20 -4.99
C LYS A 51 -3.11 37.91 -3.89
N LEU A 52 -3.25 37.51 -2.63
CA LEU A 52 -2.53 38.12 -1.51
C LEU A 52 -1.20 37.40 -1.27
N ASN A 53 -0.09 38.10 -1.51
CA ASN A 53 1.24 37.62 -1.11
C ASN A 53 1.57 38.05 0.33
N GLU A 54 2.48 37.31 0.96
CA GLU A 54 2.89 37.49 2.37
C GLU A 54 3.51 38.88 2.65
N ALA A 55 4.13 39.51 1.64
CA ALA A 55 4.68 40.86 1.74
C ALA A 55 3.59 41.94 1.82
N TYR A 56 2.50 41.79 1.07
CA TYR A 56 1.35 42.70 1.07
C TYR A 56 0.55 42.61 2.37
N ALA A 57 0.47 41.43 2.99
CA ALA A 57 -0.18 41.24 4.29
C ALA A 57 0.61 41.89 5.45
N ASN A 58 1.95 41.85 5.39
CA ASN A 58 2.82 42.37 6.44
C ASN A 58 2.98 43.90 6.41
N GLU A 59 2.81 44.54 5.26
CA GLU A 59 2.84 46.02 5.15
C GLU A 59 1.53 46.66 5.68
N TYR A 60 0.43 45.89 5.69
CA TYR A 60 -0.94 46.35 5.99
C TYR A 60 -1.34 46.32 7.48
N THR A 61 -0.48 45.85 8.39
CA THR A 61 -0.88 45.38 9.75
C THR A 61 -0.43 46.24 10.95
N LYS A 62 0.11 47.45 10.75
CA LYS A 62 0.92 48.09 11.81
C LYS A 62 0.23 48.89 12.93
N GLU A 63 -1.03 49.36 12.88
CA GLU A 63 -1.56 50.25 13.98
C GLU A 63 -3.07 50.13 14.34
N TYR A 64 -3.33 49.84 15.63
CA TYR A 64 -4.54 49.93 16.49
C TYR A 64 -5.65 48.84 16.54
N VAL A 65 -6.34 48.82 17.70
CA VAL A 65 -7.10 47.79 18.43
C VAL A 65 -8.62 48.09 18.48
N GLY A 66 -9.47 47.19 17.97
CA GLY A 66 -10.93 47.21 18.15
C GLY A 66 -11.54 45.79 18.10
N PRO A 67 -12.74 45.53 18.68
CA PRO A 67 -13.25 44.16 18.87
C PRO A 67 -13.93 43.56 17.61
N GLY A 68 -13.76 42.25 17.38
CA GLY A 68 -14.47 41.50 16.32
C GLY A 68 -15.95 41.21 16.61
N PHE A 69 -16.68 40.65 15.63
CA PHE A 69 -18.15 40.41 15.64
C PHE A 69 -18.69 39.86 16.97
N PHE A 70 -18.09 38.84 17.59
CA PHE A 70 -18.60 38.30 18.85
C PHE A 70 -18.35 39.21 20.07
N ASN A 71 -17.27 40.00 20.07
CA ASN A 71 -17.07 41.04 21.09
C ASN A 71 -18.03 42.22 20.89
N TRP A 72 -18.42 42.52 19.65
CA TRP A 72 -19.49 43.48 19.35
C TRP A 72 -20.87 42.90 19.70
N VAL A 73 -21.18 41.65 19.38
CA VAL A 73 -22.44 40.96 19.76
C VAL A 73 -22.61 40.94 21.28
N GLU A 74 -21.54 40.66 22.05
CA GLU A 74 -21.56 40.81 23.51
C GLU A 74 -21.81 42.25 23.97
N GLN A 75 -21.25 43.25 23.27
CA GLN A 75 -21.52 44.67 23.54
C GLN A 75 -22.92 45.12 23.08
N VAL A 76 -23.47 44.51 22.03
CA VAL A 76 -24.71 44.92 21.36
C VAL A 76 -25.93 44.14 21.85
N LYS A 77 -25.74 43.04 22.57
CA LYS A 77 -26.75 42.51 23.51
C LYS A 77 -27.26 43.57 24.50
N THR A 78 -26.51 44.67 24.68
CA THR A 78 -26.93 45.82 25.50
C THR A 78 -27.55 46.98 24.70
N LEU A 79 -27.57 46.92 23.36
CA LEU A 79 -28.18 47.95 22.49
C LEU A 79 -29.55 47.50 21.95
N PRO A 80 -30.57 48.37 21.86
CA PRO A 80 -31.95 47.92 21.63
C PRO A 80 -32.38 47.57 20.18
N GLN A 81 -31.52 47.45 19.15
CA GLN A 81 -32.00 47.40 17.74
C GLN A 81 -31.17 46.60 16.70
N THR A 82 -30.53 45.48 17.04
CA THR A 82 -29.99 44.56 16.02
C THR A 82 -30.72 43.23 16.06
N HIS A 83 -31.53 42.98 15.04
CA HIS A 83 -32.39 41.80 14.94
C HIS A 83 -31.61 40.63 14.33
N TYR A 84 -31.26 39.65 15.16
CA TYR A 84 -30.78 38.33 14.76
C TYR A 84 -31.99 37.42 14.50
N ILE A 85 -31.98 36.67 13.39
CA ILE A 85 -33.08 35.80 13.02
C ILE A 85 -32.54 34.44 12.60
N ASP A 86 -32.88 33.43 13.40
CA ASP A 86 -32.64 32.02 13.11
C ASP A 86 -33.81 31.48 12.27
N LEU A 87 -33.55 31.10 11.01
CA LEU A 87 -34.57 30.50 10.14
C LEU A 87 -35.05 29.12 10.63
N ASN A 88 -34.42 28.52 11.64
CA ASN A 88 -34.90 27.26 12.25
C ASN A 88 -36.20 27.45 13.05
N ASN A 89 -36.64 28.68 13.30
CA ASN A 89 -37.91 28.98 13.96
C ASN A 89 -38.83 29.86 13.08
N LEU A 90 -39.37 29.27 12.00
CA LEU A 90 -40.24 29.93 11.03
C LEU A 90 -41.49 30.61 11.64
N ALA A 91 -41.96 30.16 12.80
CA ALA A 91 -43.09 30.77 13.49
C ALA A 91 -42.74 32.14 14.10
N ASP A 92 -41.50 32.27 14.62
CA ASP A 92 -40.96 33.52 15.18
C ASP A 92 -40.63 34.52 14.04
N PHE A 93 -40.25 33.99 12.87
CA PHE A 93 -40.01 34.73 11.63
C PHE A 93 -41.28 35.45 11.11
N LYS A 94 -42.43 34.76 11.06
CA LYS A 94 -43.71 35.35 10.63
C LYS A 94 -44.29 36.37 11.62
N GLN A 95 -43.98 36.26 12.92
CA GLN A 95 -44.48 37.19 13.95
C GLN A 95 -43.65 38.47 14.09
N LYS A 96 -42.32 38.42 13.90
CA LYS A 96 -41.43 39.57 14.15
C LYS A 96 -41.31 40.58 12.99
N PHE A 97 -41.70 40.21 11.76
CA PHE A 97 -41.55 41.07 10.59
C PHE A 97 -42.79 41.90 10.21
N ILE A 98 -43.79 41.99 11.09
CA ILE A 98 -44.82 43.03 11.00
C ILE A 98 -44.32 44.25 11.78
N HIS A 99 -43.35 44.99 11.24
CA HIS A 99 -42.98 46.31 11.78
C HIS A 99 -43.48 47.42 10.83
N PRO A 100 -44.40 48.29 11.26
CA PRO A 100 -45.12 49.22 10.37
C PRO A 100 -44.31 50.42 9.85
N ASN A 101 -42.97 50.44 9.98
CA ASN A 101 -42.14 51.57 9.55
C ASN A 101 -40.81 51.11 8.93
N ILE A 102 -40.86 50.60 7.71
CA ILE A 102 -39.71 50.57 6.80
C ILE A 102 -39.51 52.00 6.28
N ALA A 103 -38.54 52.72 6.84
CA ALA A 103 -38.23 54.09 6.44
C ALA A 103 -37.82 54.14 4.96
N ILE A 104 -38.51 55.00 4.20
CA ILE A 104 -38.17 55.37 2.83
C ILE A 104 -36.83 56.12 2.88
N ASN A 105 -35.79 55.58 2.25
CA ASN A 105 -34.55 56.32 2.05
C ASN A 105 -34.51 56.84 0.60
N GLU A 106 -35.10 58.02 0.39
CA GLU A 106 -35.23 58.68 -0.92
C GLU A 106 -33.93 59.36 -1.43
N SER A 107 -32.80 59.27 -0.72
CA SER A 107 -31.71 60.24 -0.89
C SER A 107 -30.40 59.78 -1.55
N THR A 108 -30.30 58.59 -2.17
CA THR A 108 -28.97 58.11 -2.64
C THR A 108 -28.84 57.65 -4.11
N GLY A 109 -29.84 57.84 -4.96
CA GLY A 109 -29.68 57.65 -6.42
C GLY A 109 -29.34 56.23 -6.90
N ASN A 110 -29.18 55.25 -5.99
CA ASN A 110 -29.01 53.83 -6.31
C ASN A 110 -30.25 53.07 -5.82
N LYS A 111 -31.11 52.65 -6.75
CA LYS A 111 -32.35 51.92 -6.49
C LYS A 111 -32.03 50.48 -6.04
N HIS A 112 -32.00 50.23 -4.73
CA HIS A 112 -32.22 48.87 -4.22
C HIS A 112 -33.71 48.71 -3.90
N PRO A 113 -34.39 47.63 -4.34
CA PRO A 113 -35.80 47.37 -3.99
C PRO A 113 -35.99 47.29 -2.47
N LYS A 114 -37.16 47.72 -1.97
CA LYS A 114 -37.54 47.50 -0.56
C LYS A 114 -37.63 45.99 -0.29
N GLY A 115 -37.14 45.52 0.87
CA GLY A 115 -37.24 44.11 1.30
C GLY A 115 -36.04 43.22 0.93
N MET A 116 -34.91 43.80 0.51
CA MET A 116 -33.70 43.08 0.12
C MET A 116 -32.71 42.98 1.29
N GLU A 117 -32.50 41.78 1.82
CA GLU A 117 -31.65 41.53 3.00
C GLU A 117 -30.44 40.66 2.62
N LEU A 118 -29.26 40.98 3.16
CA LEU A 118 -28.04 40.20 2.93
C LEU A 118 -28.20 38.84 3.59
N TYR A 119 -27.84 37.75 2.91
CA TYR A 119 -27.69 36.46 3.57
C TYR A 119 -26.28 35.89 3.39
N VAL A 120 -25.85 35.16 4.40
CA VAL A 120 -24.79 34.17 4.31
C VAL A 120 -25.33 32.85 4.84
N MET A 121 -24.91 31.75 4.23
CA MET A 121 -25.31 30.41 4.62
C MET A 121 -24.05 29.60 4.93
N ASP A 122 -24.01 28.97 6.10
CA ASP A 122 -22.92 28.07 6.47
C ASP A 122 -23.10 26.66 5.85
N TYR A 123 -22.15 25.75 6.12
CA TYR A 123 -22.19 24.38 5.59
C TYR A 123 -23.24 23.49 6.27
N ASN A 124 -23.79 23.90 7.43
CA ASN A 124 -24.95 23.24 8.05
C ASN A 124 -26.26 23.62 7.36
N GLY A 125 -26.22 24.61 6.46
CA GLY A 125 -27.38 25.15 5.79
C GLY A 125 -28.10 26.21 6.63
N ASP A 126 -27.49 26.70 7.71
CA ASP A 126 -28.07 27.77 8.51
C ASP A 126 -27.82 29.12 7.85
N PHE A 127 -28.89 29.92 7.75
CA PHE A 127 -28.86 31.24 7.13
C PHE A 127 -28.72 32.30 8.21
N TYR A 128 -27.81 33.25 7.97
CA TYR A 128 -27.62 34.44 8.77
C TYR A 128 -27.97 35.64 7.89
N ILE A 129 -29.00 36.39 8.28
CA ILE A 129 -29.60 37.45 7.48
C ILE A 129 -29.39 38.80 8.17
N HIS A 130 -29.06 39.84 7.40
CA HIS A 130 -28.90 41.19 7.94
C HIS A 130 -29.34 42.29 6.97
N PRO A 131 -30.03 43.35 7.45
CA PRO A 131 -30.39 44.49 6.63
C PRO A 131 -29.16 45.25 6.19
N LYS A 132 -29.10 45.58 4.89
CA LYS A 132 -28.01 46.39 4.36
C LYS A 132 -28.16 47.85 4.82
N ILE A 133 -27.63 48.17 6.00
CA ILE A 133 -27.59 49.54 6.50
C ILE A 133 -26.40 50.26 5.86
N LYS A 134 -26.65 51.14 4.88
CA LYS A 134 -25.65 52.12 4.45
C LYS A 134 -25.57 53.22 5.52
N PRO A 135 -24.45 53.38 6.23
CA PRO A 135 -24.37 54.38 7.29
C PRO A 135 -24.39 55.79 6.69
N LYS A 136 -25.11 56.71 7.35
CA LYS A 136 -24.88 58.14 7.12
C LYS A 136 -23.53 58.49 7.76
N THR A 137 -22.52 58.76 6.93
CA THR A 137 -21.21 59.37 7.24
C THR A 137 -20.54 58.92 8.56
N GLY A 138 -19.52 58.06 8.46
CA GLY A 138 -18.52 57.86 9.52
C GLY A 138 -18.64 56.57 10.35
N VAL A 139 -19.69 55.77 10.17
CA VAL A 139 -19.78 54.40 10.71
C VAL A 139 -19.57 53.42 9.55
N THR A 140 -18.86 52.32 9.77
CA THR A 140 -18.57 51.28 8.76
C THR A 140 -19.82 50.47 8.44
N GLY A 141 -20.19 50.36 7.15
CA GLY A 141 -21.32 49.53 6.72
C GLY A 141 -21.03 48.04 6.90
N PHE A 142 -22.05 47.26 7.23
CA PHE A 142 -21.95 45.81 7.37
C PHE A 142 -22.01 45.14 5.99
N ASN A 143 -21.03 44.28 5.68
CA ASN A 143 -20.94 43.51 4.43
C ASN A 143 -21.11 42.01 4.72
N HIS A 144 -21.40 41.19 3.70
CA HIS A 144 -21.55 39.72 3.82
C HIS A 144 -20.47 39.05 4.68
N SER A 145 -19.23 39.50 4.55
CA SER A 145 -18.05 39.01 5.27
C SER A 145 -18.09 39.17 6.79
N SER A 146 -18.91 40.08 7.30
CA SER A 146 -18.97 40.40 8.73
C SER A 146 -19.86 39.44 9.53
N LEU A 147 -20.66 38.59 8.86
CA LEU A 147 -21.67 37.73 9.49
C LEU A 147 -21.13 36.40 10.03
N LEU A 148 -20.00 35.88 9.51
CA LEU A 148 -19.46 34.56 9.90
C LEU A 148 -18.07 34.59 10.54
N HIS A 149 -17.43 35.76 10.77
CA HIS A 149 -16.08 35.85 11.34
C HIS A 149 -15.00 35.08 10.52
N ALA A 150 -15.08 35.09 9.18
CA ALA A 150 -14.37 34.16 8.28
C ALA A 150 -14.58 32.66 8.54
N GLY A 151 -15.67 32.29 9.20
CA GLY A 151 -16.25 30.98 9.00
C GLY A 151 -16.55 30.79 7.51
N PRO A 152 -16.34 29.59 6.97
CA PRO A 152 -16.49 29.38 5.55
C PRO A 152 -17.96 29.47 5.16
N LEU A 153 -18.17 29.95 3.95
CA LEU A 153 -19.47 30.22 3.41
C LEU A 153 -19.86 29.13 2.42
N SER A 154 -21.00 28.48 2.64
CA SER A 154 -21.60 27.57 1.66
C SER A 154 -22.31 28.34 0.54
N SER A 155 -22.91 29.50 0.85
CA SER A 155 -23.52 30.40 -0.13
C SER A 155 -23.75 31.79 0.45
N ALA A 156 -23.64 32.85 -0.34
CA ALA A 156 -24.00 34.21 0.07
C ALA A 156 -24.84 34.90 -0.99
N GLY A 157 -25.59 35.91 -0.61
CA GLY A 157 -26.36 36.68 -1.58
C GLY A 157 -27.37 37.57 -0.91
N PHE A 158 -28.54 37.72 -1.52
CA PHE A 158 -29.67 38.37 -0.88
C PHE A 158 -30.93 37.51 -0.94
N LEU A 159 -31.71 37.63 0.13
CA LEU A 159 -33.09 37.17 0.17
C LEU A 159 -34.00 38.38 0.02
N HIS A 160 -35.04 38.24 -0.79
CA HIS A 160 -36.02 39.27 -1.05
C HIS A 160 -37.34 38.89 -0.40
N PHE A 161 -37.85 39.78 0.46
CA PHE A 161 -39.05 39.56 1.26
C PHE A 161 -40.20 40.44 0.78
N ASN A 162 -41.41 39.88 0.72
CA ASN A 162 -42.63 40.63 0.42
C ASN A 162 -43.12 41.39 1.68
N GLU A 163 -44.23 42.13 1.54
CA GLU A 163 -44.84 42.88 2.64
C GLU A 163 -45.38 42.02 3.79
N HIS A 164 -45.48 40.71 3.59
CA HIS A 164 -45.87 39.72 4.60
C HIS A 164 -44.66 39.00 5.21
N GLY A 165 -43.44 39.40 4.87
CA GLY A 165 -42.20 38.78 5.33
C GLY A 165 -41.91 37.44 4.66
N GLU A 166 -42.55 37.09 3.54
CA GLU A 166 -42.28 35.84 2.83
C GLU A 166 -41.18 36.03 1.79
N ILE A 167 -40.30 35.05 1.63
CA ILE A 167 -39.26 35.07 0.60
C ILE A 167 -39.93 34.88 -0.76
N PHE A 168 -39.77 35.86 -1.66
CA PHE A 168 -40.24 35.77 -3.04
C PHE A 168 -39.10 35.69 -4.05
N ALA A 169 -37.86 36.02 -3.65
CA ALA A 169 -36.70 35.81 -4.49
C ALA A 169 -35.40 35.56 -3.72
N VAL A 170 -34.46 34.88 -4.38
CA VAL A 170 -33.08 34.67 -3.94
C VAL A 170 -32.16 35.21 -5.02
N ASP A 171 -31.08 35.87 -4.63
CA ASP A 171 -30.02 36.23 -5.56
C ASP A 171 -28.64 35.78 -5.05
N ASN A 172 -27.68 35.64 -5.96
CA ASN A 172 -26.29 35.31 -5.64
C ASN A 172 -25.41 36.57 -5.55
N TYR A 173 -25.99 37.75 -5.31
CA TYR A 173 -25.22 38.99 -5.27
C TYR A 173 -24.53 39.13 -3.91
N SER A 174 -23.26 38.75 -3.81
CA SER A 174 -22.54 38.71 -2.53
C SER A 174 -21.33 39.64 -2.44
N GLY A 175 -21.23 40.63 -3.34
CA GLY A 175 -20.03 41.45 -3.44
C GLY A 175 -18.84 40.62 -3.92
N HIS A 176 -17.89 40.29 -3.06
CA HIS A 176 -16.64 39.61 -3.41
C HIS A 176 -16.68 38.07 -3.35
N TYR A 177 -17.76 37.47 -2.85
CA TYR A 177 -17.88 36.00 -2.71
C TYR A 177 -18.40 35.27 -3.96
N HIS A 178 -19.01 35.98 -4.92
CA HIS A 178 -19.47 35.49 -6.23
C HIS A 178 -19.89 34.00 -6.27
N PRO A 179 -21.01 33.62 -5.64
CA PRO A 179 -21.37 32.23 -5.46
C PRO A 179 -21.73 31.60 -6.80
N ASP A 180 -21.17 30.41 -7.05
CA ASP A 180 -21.41 29.65 -8.26
C ASP A 180 -22.74 28.85 -8.22
N ASP A 181 -23.01 28.10 -9.28
CA ASP A 181 -24.24 27.31 -9.39
C ASP A 181 -24.35 26.24 -8.30
N THR A 182 -23.24 25.67 -7.83
CA THR A 182 -23.19 24.71 -6.73
C THR A 182 -23.55 25.36 -5.40
N GLN A 183 -23.09 26.58 -5.16
CA GLN A 183 -23.41 27.32 -3.94
C GLN A 183 -24.85 27.84 -3.94
N ILE A 184 -25.39 28.22 -5.10
CA ILE A 184 -26.79 28.61 -5.24
C ILE A 184 -27.71 27.41 -5.02
N ILE A 185 -27.43 26.26 -5.65
CA ILE A 185 -28.26 25.05 -5.44
C ILE A 185 -28.24 24.62 -3.98
N ASN A 186 -27.12 24.79 -3.27
CA ASN A 186 -27.03 24.51 -1.83
C ASN A 186 -27.97 25.40 -1.01
N ALA A 187 -28.04 26.69 -1.33
CA ALA A 187 -28.94 27.62 -0.67
C ALA A 187 -30.41 27.25 -0.92
N LEU A 188 -30.77 26.98 -2.17
CA LEU A 188 -32.13 26.57 -2.52
C LEU A 188 -32.53 25.24 -1.85
N ASP A 189 -31.63 24.27 -1.81
CA ASP A 189 -31.82 23.00 -1.11
C ASP A 189 -32.10 23.21 0.39
N SER A 190 -31.31 24.08 1.03
CA SER A 190 -31.51 24.40 2.44
C SER A 190 -32.85 25.10 2.70
N LEU A 191 -33.21 26.09 1.88
CA LEU A 191 -34.52 26.75 1.97
C LEU A 191 -35.67 25.73 1.82
N LYS A 192 -35.59 24.84 0.83
CA LYS A 192 -36.56 23.77 0.62
C LYS A 192 -36.68 22.84 1.83
N ASN A 193 -35.54 22.42 2.40
CA ASN A 193 -35.50 21.55 3.58
C ASN A 193 -36.05 22.24 4.84
N LYS A 194 -35.97 23.57 4.91
CA LYS A 194 -36.61 24.40 5.96
C LYS A 194 -38.10 24.68 5.68
N GLY A 195 -38.70 24.02 4.68
CA GLY A 195 -40.14 24.09 4.40
C GLY A 195 -40.56 25.28 3.53
N ILE A 196 -39.61 25.93 2.85
CA ILE A 196 -39.90 27.05 1.94
C ILE A 196 -40.24 26.51 0.55
N GLU A 197 -41.37 26.97 0.01
CA GLU A 197 -41.87 26.55 -1.30
C GLU A 197 -41.12 27.26 -2.43
N LEU A 198 -40.08 26.62 -2.97
CA LEU A 198 -39.25 27.18 -4.06
C LEU A 198 -40.05 27.50 -5.34
N GLU A 199 -41.24 26.92 -5.53
CA GLU A 199 -42.12 27.22 -6.66
C GLU A 199 -42.57 28.68 -6.68
N LYS A 200 -42.61 29.32 -5.51
CA LYS A 200 -43.02 30.72 -5.32
C LYS A 200 -41.83 31.69 -5.28
N ILE A 201 -40.63 31.19 -5.54
CA ILE A 201 -39.39 31.96 -5.42
C ILE A 201 -38.75 32.15 -6.79
N ASP A 202 -38.42 33.39 -7.11
CA ASP A 202 -37.56 33.75 -8.24
C ASP A 202 -36.08 33.61 -7.86
N LEU A 203 -35.25 33.17 -8.79
CA LEU A 203 -33.80 33.15 -8.68
C LEU A 203 -33.21 34.20 -9.63
N TYR A 204 -32.53 35.19 -9.07
CA TYR A 204 -31.77 36.19 -9.80
C TYR A 204 -30.30 35.82 -9.82
N LYS A 205 -29.81 35.33 -10.96
CA LYS A 205 -28.39 34.97 -11.13
C LYS A 205 -27.59 36.13 -11.70
N ARG A 206 -26.44 36.41 -11.10
CA ARG A 206 -25.42 37.30 -11.65
C ARG A 206 -24.31 36.50 -12.29
N ILE A 207 -23.89 36.97 -13.46
CA ILE A 207 -22.81 36.37 -14.26
C ILE A 207 -21.45 36.99 -13.87
N SER A 208 -21.44 38.22 -13.36
CA SER A 208 -20.26 38.91 -12.83
C SER A 208 -20.64 39.99 -11.82
N SER A 209 -19.66 40.66 -11.22
CA SER A 209 -19.84 41.80 -10.31
C SER A 209 -20.79 42.87 -10.89
N ASP A 210 -20.73 43.08 -12.20
CA ASP A 210 -21.37 44.20 -12.89
C ASP A 210 -22.45 43.78 -13.90
N SER A 211 -22.67 42.47 -14.10
CA SER A 211 -23.65 41.96 -15.08
C SER A 211 -24.62 40.94 -14.49
N PHE A 212 -25.91 41.22 -14.62
CA PHE A 212 -26.98 40.26 -14.35
C PHE A 212 -27.18 39.31 -15.53
N ASP A 213 -27.55 38.07 -15.24
CA ASP A 213 -28.29 37.28 -16.21
C ASP A 213 -29.61 37.99 -16.49
N LYS A 214 -29.97 38.13 -17.75
CA LYS A 214 -31.23 38.80 -18.14
C LYS A 214 -32.44 37.91 -17.87
N ASN A 215 -32.22 36.63 -17.57
CA ASN A 215 -33.27 35.68 -17.26
C ASN A 215 -33.58 35.68 -15.77
N ILE A 216 -34.87 35.73 -15.44
CA ILE A 216 -35.38 35.41 -14.11
C ILE A 216 -35.76 33.93 -14.15
N TYR A 217 -35.19 33.14 -13.24
CA TYR A 217 -35.46 31.71 -13.17
C TYR A 217 -36.47 31.44 -12.06
N ASN A 218 -37.39 30.50 -12.26
CA ASN A 218 -38.12 29.93 -11.14
C ASN A 218 -37.18 29.03 -10.32
N ALA A 219 -37.09 29.24 -9.00
CA ALA A 219 -36.14 28.55 -8.15
C ALA A 219 -36.36 27.03 -8.10
N GLN A 220 -37.61 26.56 -8.09
CA GLN A 220 -37.90 25.11 -8.12
C GLN A 220 -37.47 24.48 -9.46
N THR A 221 -37.80 25.12 -10.58
CA THR A 221 -37.42 24.63 -11.92
C THR A 221 -35.91 24.58 -12.08
N TRP A 222 -35.22 25.65 -11.67
CA TRP A 222 -33.76 25.71 -11.72
C TRP A 222 -33.13 24.67 -10.79
N TYR A 223 -33.68 24.51 -9.57
CA TYR A 223 -33.26 23.47 -8.64
C TYR A 223 -33.38 22.08 -9.25
N ASP A 224 -34.51 21.73 -9.87
CA ASP A 224 -34.69 20.40 -10.44
C ASP A 224 -33.77 20.10 -11.63
N GLN A 225 -33.41 21.12 -12.41
CA GLN A 225 -32.44 21.00 -13.50
C GLN A 225 -31.00 20.79 -13.00
N HIS A 226 -30.67 21.30 -11.81
CA HIS A 226 -29.30 21.36 -11.30
C HIS A 226 -29.08 20.54 -10.02
N LYS A 227 -30.10 19.90 -9.43
CA LYS A 227 -30.00 19.12 -8.17
C LYS A 227 -29.01 17.96 -8.22
N GLN A 228 -28.66 17.48 -9.42
CA GLN A 228 -27.58 16.51 -9.62
C GLN A 228 -26.20 17.04 -9.18
N LEU A 229 -26.02 18.36 -9.04
CA LEU A 229 -24.83 18.98 -8.48
C LEU A 229 -24.73 18.80 -6.94
N LEU A 230 -25.84 18.51 -6.24
CA LEU A 230 -25.88 18.35 -4.79
C LEU A 230 -25.23 17.05 -4.29
N SER A 231 -25.19 15.99 -5.10
CA SER A 231 -24.89 14.64 -4.61
C SER A 231 -23.41 14.37 -4.35
N ASN A 232 -22.48 15.18 -4.87
CA ASN A 232 -21.04 14.89 -4.75
C ASN A 232 -20.16 16.09 -4.33
N ALA A 233 -20.57 17.35 -4.55
CA ALA A 233 -19.81 18.53 -4.12
C ALA A 233 -19.99 18.84 -2.62
N LYS A 234 -21.23 18.74 -2.12
CA LYS A 234 -21.59 19.00 -0.71
C LYS A 234 -20.85 18.09 0.26
N LEU A 235 -20.66 16.81 -0.10
CA LEU A 235 -20.05 15.85 0.81
C LEU A 235 -18.53 16.07 0.93
N THR A 236 -17.84 16.26 -0.20
CA THR A 236 -16.39 16.42 -0.21
C THR A 236 -15.95 17.72 0.47
N ASP A 237 -16.59 18.84 0.16
CA ASP A 237 -16.22 20.14 0.73
C ASP A 237 -16.55 20.22 2.22
N MET A 238 -17.70 19.66 2.63
CA MET A 238 -18.05 19.53 4.04
C MET A 238 -17.05 18.63 4.78
N ILE A 239 -16.62 17.51 4.19
CA ILE A 239 -15.59 16.65 4.79
C ILE A 239 -14.27 17.41 4.93
N ILE A 240 -13.76 18.02 3.85
CA ILE A 240 -12.49 18.76 3.91
C ILE A 240 -12.56 19.87 4.96
N TYR A 241 -13.71 20.56 5.03
CA TYR A 241 -13.92 21.61 6.01
C TYR A 241 -13.97 21.06 7.45
N ASP A 242 -14.77 20.02 7.70
CA ASP A 242 -14.87 19.39 9.02
C ASP A 242 -13.48 18.94 9.48
N LEU A 243 -12.73 18.27 8.60
CA LEU A 243 -11.34 17.87 8.84
C LEU A 243 -10.46 19.09 9.15
N TYR A 244 -10.51 20.14 8.32
CA TYR A 244 -9.74 21.38 8.50
C TYR A 244 -10.05 22.08 9.83
N HIS A 245 -11.33 22.22 10.17
CA HIS A 245 -11.77 22.94 11.35
C HIS A 245 -11.38 22.18 12.62
N SER A 246 -11.61 20.86 12.61
CA SER A 246 -11.13 19.94 13.62
C SER A 246 -9.63 20.06 13.87
N ILE A 247 -8.80 20.01 12.82
CA ILE A 247 -7.34 20.18 12.94
C ILE A 247 -6.96 21.56 13.50
N SER A 248 -7.66 22.60 13.05
CA SER A 248 -7.42 23.98 13.49
C SER A 248 -7.76 24.17 14.97
N LYS A 249 -8.84 23.56 15.46
CA LYS A 249 -9.25 23.57 16.86
C LYS A 249 -8.20 22.94 17.79
N HIS A 250 -7.47 21.95 17.29
CA HIS A 250 -6.42 21.26 18.05
C HIS A 250 -5.02 21.90 17.91
N ASN A 251 -4.90 23.04 17.21
CA ASN A 251 -3.65 23.81 17.05
C ASN A 251 -2.45 22.95 16.63
N LEU A 252 -2.68 21.98 15.73
CA LEU A 252 -1.63 21.07 15.28
C LEU A 252 -0.57 21.82 14.46
N ASN A 253 0.70 21.66 14.83
CA ASN A 253 1.83 22.24 14.11
C ASN A 253 2.22 21.34 12.90
N GLY A 254 1.71 21.67 11.71
CA GLY A 254 1.89 20.80 10.54
C GLY A 254 1.20 21.23 9.25
N ALA A 255 0.82 20.28 8.43
CA ALA A 255 0.05 20.50 7.21
C ALA A 255 -1.05 19.44 7.07
N PHE A 256 -2.20 19.86 6.55
CA PHE A 256 -3.25 18.97 6.11
C PHE A 256 -3.29 18.96 4.59
N VAL A 257 -3.10 17.79 4.02
CA VAL A 257 -2.87 17.58 2.60
C VAL A 257 -3.89 16.59 2.08
N VAL A 258 -4.45 16.85 0.91
CA VAL A 258 -5.38 15.96 0.22
C VAL A 258 -4.83 15.58 -1.15
N GLY A 259 -5.00 14.31 -1.52
CA GLY A 259 -4.68 13.74 -2.82
C GLY A 259 -5.85 12.88 -3.32
N GLY A 260 -5.63 12.09 -4.37
CA GLY A 260 -6.72 11.31 -4.98
C GLY A 260 -7.65 12.20 -5.83
N GLY A 261 -8.74 11.62 -6.36
CA GLY A 261 -9.61 12.26 -7.36
C GLY A 261 -10.16 13.64 -6.97
N ILE A 262 -10.12 13.98 -5.69
CA ILE A 262 -10.54 15.27 -5.13
C ILE A 262 -9.49 16.38 -5.33
N ALA A 263 -8.20 16.08 -5.19
CA ALA A 263 -7.15 17.09 -5.37
C ALA A 263 -6.96 17.49 -6.85
N TYR A 264 -7.38 16.62 -7.76
CA TYR A 264 -7.03 16.67 -9.18
C TYR A 264 -8.05 17.42 -10.07
N ASP A 265 -9.03 18.14 -9.50
CA ASP A 265 -10.03 18.95 -10.24
C ASP A 265 -10.11 20.41 -9.70
N SER A 266 -8.94 20.98 -9.45
CA SER A 266 -8.74 22.10 -8.51
C SER A 266 -9.16 23.51 -8.96
N LYS A 267 -9.91 23.71 -10.05
CA LYS A 267 -10.41 25.07 -10.40
C LYS A 267 -11.84 25.35 -10.00
N ASN A 268 -12.71 24.34 -9.92
CA ASN A 268 -14.03 24.46 -9.32
C ASN A 268 -14.22 23.18 -8.53
N TYR A 269 -14.29 23.22 -7.20
CA TYR A 269 -14.49 22.06 -6.31
C TYR A 269 -15.82 21.28 -6.56
N ILE A 270 -16.40 21.37 -7.76
CA ILE A 270 -17.58 20.67 -8.24
C ILE A 270 -17.18 19.23 -8.60
N THR A 271 -16.84 18.44 -7.58
CA THR A 271 -16.46 17.04 -7.74
C THR A 271 -17.70 16.19 -7.96
N GLY A 272 -17.87 15.63 -9.15
CA GLY A 272 -18.97 14.70 -9.48
C GLY A 272 -18.60 13.21 -9.37
N LYS A 273 -17.33 12.84 -9.13
CA LYS A 273 -16.85 11.44 -9.24
C LYS A 273 -15.68 11.07 -8.30
N ALA A 274 -15.61 11.63 -7.09
CA ALA A 274 -14.59 11.19 -6.13
C ALA A 274 -14.93 9.78 -5.62
N ASN A 275 -14.11 8.77 -5.97
CA ASN A 275 -14.30 7.38 -5.51
C ASN A 275 -13.67 7.12 -4.12
N ASP A 276 -12.67 7.91 -3.74
CA ASP A 276 -12.06 7.90 -2.41
C ASP A 276 -11.41 9.25 -2.06
N ILE A 277 -11.23 9.48 -0.76
CA ILE A 277 -10.46 10.60 -0.20
C ILE A 277 -9.16 10.03 0.35
N ASP A 278 -8.03 10.43 -0.24
CA ASP A 278 -6.72 10.16 0.34
C ASP A 278 -6.20 11.46 0.94
N SER A 279 -5.96 11.47 2.25
CA SER A 279 -5.45 12.62 2.98
C SER A 279 -4.19 12.27 3.77
N MET A 280 -3.45 13.29 4.16
CA MET A 280 -2.24 13.19 4.96
C MET A 280 -2.16 14.35 5.96
N LEU A 281 -1.85 14.02 7.21
CA LEU A 281 -1.44 14.96 8.23
C LEU A 281 0.08 14.89 8.35
N VAL A 282 0.73 15.98 7.97
CA VAL A 282 2.19 16.13 8.05
C VAL A 282 2.51 16.93 9.29
N PHE A 283 3.10 16.30 10.30
CA PHE A 283 3.51 16.97 11.54
C PHE A 283 4.90 17.58 11.35
N ALA A 284 5.15 18.77 11.90
CA ALA A 284 6.44 19.41 11.81
C ALA A 284 7.57 18.59 12.45
N ASN A 285 7.25 17.85 13.51
CA ASN A 285 8.18 16.99 14.22
C ASN A 285 7.50 15.71 14.74
N ARG A 286 8.31 14.74 15.16
CA ARG A 286 7.85 13.44 15.66
C ARG A 286 7.07 13.55 16.97
N GLN A 287 7.49 14.45 17.87
CA GLN A 287 6.88 14.61 19.19
C GLN A 287 5.41 15.03 19.07
N ASP A 288 5.11 15.99 18.19
CA ASP A 288 3.74 16.45 17.94
C ASP A 288 2.86 15.32 17.38
N MET A 289 3.42 14.48 16.51
CA MET A 289 2.71 13.30 15.99
C MET A 289 2.45 12.26 17.08
N ASP A 290 3.45 11.96 17.91
CA ASP A 290 3.32 10.97 18.99
C ASP A 290 2.32 11.45 20.06
N GLU A 291 2.34 12.74 20.42
CA GLU A 291 1.37 13.35 21.33
C GLU A 291 -0.04 13.32 20.75
N PHE A 292 -0.19 13.62 19.45
CA PHE A 292 -1.46 13.49 18.75
C PHE A 292 -1.99 12.06 18.83
N ILE A 293 -1.18 11.05 18.50
CA ILE A 293 -1.60 9.64 18.53
C ILE A 293 -1.98 9.20 19.95
N LYS A 294 -1.18 9.55 20.98
CA LYS A 294 -1.43 9.17 22.38
C LYS A 294 -2.68 9.83 22.97
N SER A 295 -2.95 11.08 22.60
CA SER A 295 -4.05 11.87 23.19
C SER A 295 -5.40 11.64 22.51
N THR A 296 -5.40 10.93 21.38
CA THR A 296 -6.52 10.81 20.47
C THR A 296 -7.16 9.43 20.59
N SER A 297 -8.28 9.36 21.34
CA SER A 297 -9.06 8.13 21.48
C SER A 297 -9.88 7.81 20.22
N LYS A 298 -10.45 6.61 20.16
CA LYS A 298 -11.43 6.20 19.15
C LYS A 298 -12.55 7.24 18.99
N GLU A 299 -13.13 7.67 20.11
CA GLU A 299 -14.22 8.64 20.17
C GLU A 299 -13.76 9.99 19.63
N LYS A 300 -12.54 10.43 20.00
CA LYS A 300 -11.97 11.67 19.47
C LYS A 300 -11.68 11.60 17.98
N LEU A 301 -11.17 10.50 17.43
CA LEU A 301 -11.01 10.36 15.97
C LEU A 301 -12.35 10.34 15.26
N THR A 302 -13.35 9.68 15.85
CA THR A 302 -14.72 9.67 15.34
C THR A 302 -15.29 11.09 15.33
N GLU A 303 -15.10 11.85 16.40
CA GLU A 303 -15.52 13.26 16.52
C GLU A 303 -14.76 14.15 15.53
N LEU A 304 -13.44 14.02 15.48
CA LEU A 304 -12.53 14.84 14.68
C LEU A 304 -12.83 14.73 13.18
N PHE A 305 -13.22 13.54 12.74
CA PHE A 305 -13.28 13.21 11.32
C PHE A 305 -14.65 12.70 10.84
N ASN A 306 -15.62 12.56 11.74
CA ASN A 306 -17.00 12.13 11.47
C ASN A 306 -17.09 10.84 10.62
N TYR A 307 -16.28 9.85 10.98
CA TYR A 307 -16.14 8.59 10.24
C TYR A 307 -17.17 7.53 10.63
N ASP A 308 -17.71 6.84 9.62
CA ASP A 308 -18.36 5.55 9.75
C ASP A 308 -17.31 4.43 9.70
N ASN A 309 -17.39 3.47 10.63
CA ASN A 309 -16.60 2.23 10.58
C ASN A 309 -15.08 2.44 10.42
N LEU A 310 -14.48 3.35 11.19
CA LEU A 310 -13.03 3.52 11.15
C LEU A 310 -12.33 2.22 11.57
N THR A 311 -11.19 1.98 10.94
CA THR A 311 -10.19 1.05 11.46
C THR A 311 -9.41 1.76 12.57
N TYR A 312 -9.62 1.36 13.82
CA TYR A 312 -8.95 1.92 14.99
C TYR A 312 -7.74 1.08 15.37
N PHE A 313 -6.66 1.74 15.76
CA PHE A 313 -5.54 1.08 16.42
C PHE A 313 -5.82 1.00 17.93
N ASN A 314 -5.69 -0.20 18.51
CA ASN A 314 -5.78 -0.40 19.95
C ASN A 314 -4.50 0.11 20.64
N LYS A 315 -4.45 -0.02 21.96
CA LYS A 315 -3.30 0.45 22.74
C LYS A 315 -2.01 -0.27 22.38
N ASP A 316 -2.03 -1.60 22.28
CA ASP A 316 -0.84 -2.41 21.99
C ASP A 316 -0.27 -2.10 20.59
N GLU A 317 -1.15 -1.84 19.62
CA GLU A 317 -0.82 -1.38 18.26
C GLU A 317 -0.17 0.02 18.27
N ILE A 318 -0.73 0.95 19.06
CA ILE A 318 -0.16 2.30 19.23
C ILE A 318 1.20 2.23 19.91
N ASP A 319 1.32 1.45 20.99
CA ASP A 319 2.58 1.26 21.71
C ASP A 319 3.63 0.66 20.75
N PHE A 320 3.24 -0.32 19.93
CA PHE A 320 4.09 -0.86 18.87
C PHE A 320 4.54 0.21 17.87
N PHE A 321 3.63 1.07 17.40
CA PHE A 321 3.98 2.17 16.49
C PHE A 321 5.04 3.10 17.07
N LEU A 322 4.86 3.48 18.34
CA LEU A 322 5.74 4.39 19.07
C LEU A 322 7.11 3.75 19.33
N ASP A 323 7.15 2.46 19.65
CA ASP A 323 8.36 1.73 20.02
C ASP A 323 9.21 1.25 18.82
N ASN A 324 8.72 1.40 17.59
CA ASN A 324 9.37 0.87 16.37
C ASN A 324 9.78 1.94 15.35
N ASN A 325 9.76 3.22 15.71
CA ASN A 325 10.09 4.33 14.79
C ASN A 325 9.31 4.30 13.47
N ILE A 326 8.08 3.76 13.45
CA ILE A 326 7.29 3.66 12.23
C ILE A 326 6.97 5.07 11.72
N GLU A 327 7.33 5.39 10.48
CA GLU A 327 7.27 6.76 9.98
C GLU A 327 5.86 7.20 9.62
N VAL A 328 4.99 6.27 9.19
CA VAL A 328 3.64 6.56 8.72
C VAL A 328 2.60 5.68 9.40
N MET A 329 1.58 6.30 9.99
CA MET A 329 0.37 5.60 10.44
C MET A 329 -0.76 5.84 9.46
N ARG A 330 -1.34 4.77 8.91
CA ARG A 330 -2.45 4.83 7.96
C ARG A 330 -3.75 4.40 8.61
N ILE A 331 -4.66 5.35 8.71
CA ILE A 331 -6.02 5.18 9.18
C ILE A 331 -6.94 5.11 7.97
N SER A 332 -7.88 4.18 7.93
CA SER A 332 -8.88 4.06 6.86
C SER A 332 -10.28 3.89 7.43
N GLY A 333 -11.29 4.37 6.70
CA GLY A 333 -12.70 4.26 7.08
C GLY A 333 -13.61 4.68 5.94
N LYS A 334 -14.87 4.99 6.26
CA LYS A 334 -15.80 5.62 5.32
C LYS A 334 -16.40 6.89 5.92
N ILE A 335 -16.76 7.88 5.12
CA ILE A 335 -17.66 8.97 5.53
C ILE A 335 -18.86 8.95 4.61
N LYS A 336 -20.06 8.70 5.14
CA LYS A 336 -21.30 8.63 4.37
C LYS A 336 -21.15 7.72 3.13
N GLY A 337 -20.51 6.57 3.32
CA GLY A 337 -20.26 5.57 2.27
C GLY A 337 -19.00 5.78 1.41
N LEU A 338 -18.41 6.97 1.40
CA LEU A 338 -17.18 7.26 0.65
C LEU A 338 -15.95 6.75 1.40
N LYS A 339 -15.07 6.00 0.74
CA LYS A 339 -13.83 5.51 1.37
C LYS A 339 -12.88 6.68 1.66
N VAL A 340 -12.36 6.75 2.88
CA VAL A 340 -11.37 7.74 3.27
C VAL A 340 -10.13 7.07 3.87
N THR A 341 -8.97 7.64 3.61
CA THR A 341 -7.69 7.21 4.17
C THR A 341 -6.90 8.42 4.64
N ILE A 342 -6.54 8.47 5.91
CA ILE A 342 -5.63 9.48 6.49
C ILE A 342 -4.28 8.84 6.76
N LYS A 343 -3.21 9.52 6.38
CA LYS A 343 -1.82 9.13 6.68
C LYS A 343 -1.23 10.14 7.65
N LEU A 344 -0.76 9.72 8.81
CA LEU A 344 -0.04 10.55 9.76
C LEU A 344 1.45 10.36 9.49
N ILE A 345 2.19 11.44 9.26
CA ILE A 345 3.63 11.38 8.96
C ILE A 345 4.35 12.58 9.56
N ASN A 346 5.59 12.38 9.98
CA ASN A 346 6.48 13.47 10.37
C ASN A 346 7.24 14.03 9.14
N ALA A 347 7.22 15.35 8.95
CA ALA A 347 7.93 16.08 7.91
C ALA A 347 9.40 15.69 7.80
N LYS A 348 10.10 15.54 8.93
CA LYS A 348 11.54 15.19 8.93
C LYS A 348 11.84 13.87 8.22
N ALA A 349 10.96 12.88 8.34
CA ALA A 349 11.12 11.59 7.64
C ALA A 349 11.07 11.76 6.11
N LEU A 350 10.35 12.76 5.62
CA LEU A 350 10.28 13.11 4.21
C LEU A 350 11.46 13.96 3.75
N GLU A 351 11.93 14.91 4.57
CA GLU A 351 13.11 15.74 4.26
C GLU A 351 14.37 14.90 4.10
N GLU A 352 14.52 13.87 4.94
CA GLU A 352 15.67 12.96 4.94
C GLU A 352 15.54 11.83 3.90
N ALA A 353 14.43 11.77 3.15
CA ALA A 353 14.19 10.71 2.19
C ALA A 353 14.99 10.92 0.89
N GLY A 354 15.96 10.04 0.64
CA GLY A 354 16.64 9.88 -0.65
C GLY A 354 15.94 8.86 -1.55
N PRO A 355 16.48 8.60 -2.76
CA PRO A 355 15.84 7.74 -3.75
C PRO A 355 15.44 6.35 -3.25
N ASP A 356 16.31 5.73 -2.45
CA ASP A 356 16.13 4.37 -1.93
C ASP A 356 15.58 4.33 -0.50
N THR A 357 15.14 5.47 0.05
CA THR A 357 14.55 5.52 1.41
C THR A 357 13.29 4.66 1.49
N LEU A 358 13.15 3.92 2.59
CA LEU A 358 12.03 3.04 2.89
C LEU A 358 11.14 3.70 3.95
N PHE A 359 9.86 3.93 3.65
CA PHE A 359 8.87 4.35 4.62
C PHE A 359 8.19 3.13 5.24
N GLN A 360 8.20 3.00 6.55
CA GLN A 360 7.39 2.01 7.27
C GLN A 360 6.00 2.61 7.47
N VAL A 361 5.01 1.96 6.85
CA VAL A 361 3.62 2.37 6.85
C VAL A 361 2.79 1.35 7.60
N MET A 362 2.42 1.67 8.84
CA MET A 362 1.49 0.84 9.59
C MET A 362 0.06 1.06 9.10
N SER A 363 -0.65 -0.01 8.76
CA SER A 363 -2.00 0.02 8.21
C SER A 363 -2.83 -1.14 8.76
N LYS A 364 -4.09 -0.90 9.08
CA LYS A 364 -5.03 -1.94 9.52
C LYS A 364 -5.94 -2.41 8.38
N GLY A 365 -6.21 -3.72 8.28
CA GLY A 365 -7.27 -4.27 7.43
C GLY A 365 -7.13 -4.07 5.90
N LYS A 366 -5.93 -3.74 5.40
CA LYS A 366 -5.68 -3.68 3.95
C LYS A 366 -4.31 -4.22 3.59
N ASP A 367 -4.36 -5.31 2.84
CA ASP A 367 -3.24 -6.01 2.27
C ASP A 367 -2.94 -5.45 0.86
N LYS A 368 -1.77 -4.83 0.70
CA LYS A 368 -1.27 -4.28 -0.58
C LYS A 368 -0.14 -5.16 -1.15
N ARG A 369 -0.25 -6.48 -1.00
CA ARG A 369 0.70 -7.44 -1.56
C ARG A 369 1.04 -7.17 -3.03
N VAL A 370 0.07 -6.74 -3.84
CA VAL A 370 0.29 -6.42 -5.25
C VAL A 370 -0.39 -5.11 -5.60
N PHE A 371 0.33 -4.20 -6.26
CA PHE A 371 -0.27 -3.05 -6.92
C PHE A 371 0.41 -2.74 -8.25
N TYR A 372 -0.34 -2.12 -9.14
CA TYR A 372 0.10 -1.80 -10.49
C TYR A 372 0.53 -0.34 -10.56
N GLY A 373 1.73 -0.10 -11.06
CA GLY A 373 2.30 1.21 -11.33
C GLY A 373 2.88 1.28 -12.75
N ARG A 374 3.63 2.34 -13.04
CA ARG A 374 4.30 2.54 -14.32
C ARG A 374 5.73 3.02 -14.09
N SER A 375 6.68 2.52 -14.87
CA SER A 375 8.08 2.97 -14.86
C SER A 375 8.19 4.42 -15.36
N LEU A 376 9.31 5.12 -15.10
CA LEU A 376 9.67 6.38 -15.78
C LEU A 376 9.72 6.26 -17.32
N LYS A 377 9.64 5.06 -17.90
CA LYS A 377 9.46 4.82 -19.34
C LYS A 377 8.00 4.51 -19.71
N GLY A 378 7.05 4.72 -18.80
CA GLY A 378 5.61 4.48 -19.01
C GLY A 378 5.21 3.00 -19.12
N ASP A 379 6.17 2.10 -18.94
CA ASP A 379 5.95 0.66 -19.02
C ASP A 379 5.16 0.22 -17.79
N PRO A 380 4.16 -0.66 -17.93
CA PRO A 380 3.44 -1.19 -16.80
C PRO A 380 4.39 -1.99 -15.89
N VAL A 381 4.37 -1.68 -14.60
CA VAL A 381 5.16 -2.37 -13.57
C VAL A 381 4.22 -2.85 -12.47
N THR A 382 4.39 -4.08 -12.04
CA THR A 382 3.70 -4.65 -10.89
C THR A 382 4.64 -4.57 -9.71
N ILE A 383 4.25 -3.84 -8.67
CA ILE A 383 5.00 -3.75 -7.43
C ILE A 383 4.36 -4.70 -6.42
N MET A 384 5.21 -5.52 -5.83
CA MET A 384 4.88 -6.53 -4.87
C MET A 384 5.49 -6.16 -3.53
N ILE A 385 4.66 -5.88 -2.54
CA ILE A 385 5.13 -5.50 -1.20
C ILE A 385 4.92 -6.68 -0.27
N ILE A 386 5.97 -7.03 0.47
CA ILE A 386 5.86 -7.94 1.60
C ILE A 386 5.68 -7.09 2.85
N ASN A 387 4.52 -7.23 3.49
CA ASN A 387 4.22 -6.57 4.75
C ASN A 387 4.57 -7.50 5.92
N GLN A 388 4.60 -6.96 7.14
CA GLN A 388 4.67 -7.73 8.37
C GLN A 388 3.33 -7.58 9.10
N SER A 389 2.54 -8.64 9.11
CA SER A 389 1.36 -8.79 9.96
C SER A 389 1.77 -8.97 11.41
N PHE A 390 1.01 -8.38 12.31
CA PHE A 390 1.02 -8.76 13.70
C PHE A 390 -0.44 -8.85 14.16
N LYS A 391 -0.79 -10.00 14.74
CA LYS A 391 -2.14 -10.29 15.21
C LYS A 391 -2.33 -9.74 16.61
N ASP A 392 -3.42 -9.02 16.83
CA ASP A 392 -3.94 -8.78 18.17
C ASP A 392 -5.00 -9.85 18.53
N LYS A 393 -5.35 -9.93 19.81
CA LYS A 393 -6.38 -10.81 20.40
C LYS A 393 -7.75 -10.71 19.74
N ASP A 394 -8.05 -9.59 19.08
CA ASP A 394 -9.33 -9.31 18.41
C ASP A 394 -9.35 -9.72 16.91
N ASP A 395 -8.36 -10.48 16.42
CA ASP A 395 -8.33 -11.14 15.10
C ASP A 395 -8.40 -10.19 13.88
N VAL A 396 -8.15 -8.89 14.07
CA VAL A 396 -7.95 -7.92 12.98
C VAL A 396 -6.46 -7.67 12.79
N ASP A 397 -5.89 -8.19 11.72
CA ASP A 397 -4.48 -8.01 11.39
C ASP A 397 -4.16 -6.52 11.14
N SER A 398 -3.19 -6.01 11.91
CA SER A 398 -2.43 -4.82 11.56
C SER A 398 -1.17 -5.23 10.82
N TYR A 399 -0.77 -4.39 9.86
CA TYR A 399 0.37 -4.66 8.99
C TYR A 399 1.32 -3.48 8.99
N VAL A 400 2.62 -3.74 8.99
CA VAL A 400 3.63 -2.75 8.58
C VAL A 400 4.00 -3.03 7.14
N ILE A 401 3.68 -2.08 6.27
CA ILE A 401 3.98 -2.09 4.84
C ILE A 401 5.25 -1.26 4.64
N LEU A 402 6.04 -1.64 3.65
CA LEU A 402 7.20 -0.87 3.25
C LEU A 402 6.92 -0.22 1.92
N ASP A 403 7.26 1.05 1.85
CA ASP A 403 7.05 1.83 0.66
C ASP A 403 8.31 2.64 0.38
N LYS A 404 9.02 2.29 -0.69
CA LYS A 404 10.18 3.07 -1.14
C LYS A 404 9.76 4.47 -1.57
N ASN A 405 10.67 5.42 -1.39
CA ASN A 405 10.55 6.73 -2.03
C ASN A 405 10.50 6.54 -3.57
N TYR A 406 11.50 5.85 -4.11
CA TYR A 406 11.53 5.40 -5.50
C TYR A 406 12.06 3.97 -5.61
N TYR A 407 11.34 3.14 -6.34
CA TYR A 407 11.79 1.81 -6.71
C TYR A 407 12.68 1.87 -7.94
N SER A 408 13.87 1.27 -7.89
CA SER A 408 14.68 1.02 -9.08
C SER A 408 14.12 -0.16 -9.88
N PHE A 409 13.91 0.03 -11.18
CA PHE A 409 13.44 -1.03 -12.08
C PHE A 409 14.15 -0.94 -13.43
N ASN A 410 15.03 -1.91 -13.72
CA ASN A 410 15.92 -1.89 -14.88
C ASN A 410 16.64 -0.52 -14.99
N ASP A 411 16.56 0.14 -16.14
CA ASP A 411 17.10 1.49 -16.37
C ASP A 411 16.16 2.63 -15.94
N SER A 412 15.20 2.36 -15.05
CA SER A 412 14.14 3.30 -14.69
C SER A 412 13.89 3.34 -13.17
N TYR A 413 13.06 4.28 -12.73
CA TYR A 413 12.46 4.27 -11.39
C TYR A 413 10.92 4.17 -11.45
N VAL A 414 10.29 3.90 -10.31
CA VAL A 414 8.84 4.03 -10.08
C VAL A 414 8.67 4.75 -8.73
N PRO A 415 7.90 5.83 -8.60
CA PRO A 415 7.64 6.43 -7.29
C PRO A 415 6.83 5.46 -6.41
N GLY A 416 7.14 5.36 -5.13
CA GLY A 416 6.27 4.62 -4.20
C GLY A 416 5.02 5.39 -3.82
N LEU A 417 4.12 4.76 -3.07
CA LEU A 417 2.76 5.23 -2.84
C LEU A 417 2.68 6.53 -2.02
N ILE A 418 3.60 6.71 -1.06
CA ILE A 418 3.77 7.91 -0.25
C ILE A 418 4.35 9.03 -1.11
N THR A 419 5.36 8.74 -1.91
CA THR A 419 6.02 9.73 -2.79
C THR A 419 5.11 10.17 -3.93
N ASP A 420 4.43 9.22 -4.60
CA ASP A 420 3.36 9.46 -5.55
C ASP A 420 2.28 10.37 -4.97
N PHE A 421 1.89 10.12 -3.71
CA PHE A 421 0.95 10.99 -3.01
C PHE A 421 1.53 12.39 -2.81
N ILE A 422 2.74 12.54 -2.27
CA ILE A 422 3.32 13.86 -1.96
C ILE A 422 3.54 14.70 -3.22
N ILE A 423 4.06 14.09 -4.29
CA ILE A 423 4.28 14.78 -5.55
C ILE A 423 2.96 15.32 -6.13
N THR A 424 1.86 14.60 -5.91
CA THR A 424 0.57 14.91 -6.55
C THR A 424 -0.44 15.57 -5.60
N ALA A 425 -0.22 15.59 -4.30
CA ALA A 425 -1.22 16.10 -3.37
C ALA A 425 -1.22 17.65 -3.30
N LYS A 426 -2.30 18.21 -2.79
CA LYS A 426 -2.47 19.66 -2.56
C LYS A 426 -2.62 19.92 -1.07
N ALA A 427 -1.88 20.90 -0.56
CA ALA A 427 -2.10 21.39 0.80
C ALA A 427 -3.45 22.13 0.88
N ILE A 428 -4.29 21.72 1.84
CA ILE A 428 -5.46 22.49 2.27
C ILE A 428 -5.03 23.51 3.32
N LYS A 429 -4.13 23.09 4.22
CA LYS A 429 -3.50 23.94 5.22
C LYS A 429 -2.03 23.57 5.33
N ASP A 430 -1.15 24.55 5.37
CA ASP A 430 0.28 24.34 5.50
C ASP A 430 0.88 25.37 6.45
N TYR A 431 0.95 25.03 7.74
CA TYR A 431 1.53 25.93 8.72
C TYR A 431 3.03 26.05 8.46
N ASN A 432 3.51 27.29 8.34
CA ASN A 432 4.92 27.62 8.06
C ASN A 432 5.45 27.10 6.71
N GLY A 433 4.56 26.70 5.79
CA GLY A 433 4.94 26.25 4.44
C GLY A 433 5.75 24.94 4.42
N ILE A 434 5.59 24.08 5.43
CA ILE A 434 6.36 22.84 5.59
C ILE A 434 6.08 21.89 4.43
N PHE A 435 4.82 21.68 4.07
CA PHE A 435 4.46 20.77 2.98
C PHE A 435 4.92 21.29 1.62
N ASN A 436 4.77 22.59 1.35
CA ASN A 436 5.23 23.18 0.10
C ASN A 436 6.74 23.02 -0.10
N LYS A 437 7.54 23.16 0.97
CA LYS A 437 8.99 22.90 0.94
C LYS A 437 9.29 21.43 0.65
N LEU A 438 8.59 20.52 1.34
CA LEU A 438 8.71 19.07 1.13
C LEU A 438 8.37 18.66 -0.31
N GLN A 439 7.25 19.14 -0.82
CA GLN A 439 6.79 18.86 -2.18
C GLN A 439 7.79 19.39 -3.21
N HIS A 440 8.31 20.60 -3.01
CA HIS A 440 9.34 21.18 -3.87
C HIS A 440 10.62 20.32 -3.93
N GLU A 441 11.08 19.79 -2.80
CA GLU A 441 12.25 18.90 -2.76
C GLU A 441 11.95 17.58 -3.48
N MET A 442 10.78 16.97 -3.25
CA MET A 442 10.36 15.73 -3.92
C MET A 442 10.22 15.90 -5.43
N HIS A 443 9.65 17.01 -5.89
CA HIS A 443 9.60 17.37 -7.32
C HIS A 443 11.02 17.46 -7.90
N SER A 444 11.93 18.12 -7.19
CA SER A 444 13.32 18.29 -7.61
C SER A 444 14.09 16.96 -7.64
N GLN A 445 13.86 16.06 -6.68
CA GLN A 445 14.42 14.70 -6.68
C GLN A 445 13.90 13.89 -7.87
N PHE A 446 12.59 13.90 -8.11
CA PHE A 446 11.96 13.19 -9.23
C PHE A 446 12.53 13.64 -10.58
N VAL A 447 12.63 14.95 -10.79
CA VAL A 447 13.20 15.54 -12.03
C VAL A 447 14.67 15.17 -12.19
N ARG A 448 15.47 15.17 -11.11
CA ARG A 448 16.88 14.71 -11.16
C ARG A 448 16.98 13.24 -11.56
N LEU A 449 16.10 12.38 -11.07
CA LEU A 449 16.06 10.96 -11.45
C LEU A 449 15.69 10.78 -12.92
N LEU A 450 14.71 11.54 -13.41
CA LEU A 450 14.34 11.56 -14.84
C LEU A 450 15.52 11.99 -15.72
N GLN A 451 16.23 13.05 -15.33
CA GLN A 451 17.41 13.55 -16.05
C GLN A 451 18.55 12.53 -16.05
N LYS A 452 18.88 11.94 -14.90
CA LYS A 452 19.96 10.95 -14.76
C LYS A 452 19.77 9.73 -15.67
N LYS A 453 18.53 9.34 -15.94
CA LYS A 453 18.19 8.18 -16.77
C LYS A 453 17.88 8.54 -18.24
N GLY A 454 18.03 9.80 -18.63
CA GLY A 454 17.69 10.26 -19.98
C GLY A 454 16.19 10.14 -20.30
N CYS A 455 15.33 10.03 -19.28
CA CYS A 455 13.87 9.95 -19.41
C CYS A 455 13.29 11.36 -19.60
N VAL A 456 13.71 12.05 -20.66
CA VAL A 456 13.22 13.38 -21.02
C VAL A 456 12.18 13.19 -22.13
N ARG A 457 10.99 12.71 -21.76
CA ARG A 457 9.87 12.55 -22.72
C ARG A 457 9.14 13.87 -22.93
N GLU A 458 8.38 13.93 -24.02
CA GLU A 458 7.38 14.96 -24.29
C GLU A 458 6.53 15.23 -23.04
N ASN A 459 6.28 16.52 -22.77
CA ASN A 459 5.52 17.01 -21.63
C ASN A 459 4.19 16.25 -21.42
N GLU A 460 3.57 15.73 -22.47
CA GLU A 460 2.26 15.06 -22.47
C GLU A 460 2.22 13.68 -21.76
N LYS A 461 3.36 13.10 -21.35
CA LYS A 461 3.39 11.78 -20.68
C LYS A 461 4.00 11.75 -19.28
N LEU A 462 4.39 12.89 -18.71
CA LEU A 462 4.94 12.95 -17.35
C LEU A 462 3.96 12.43 -16.28
N THR A 463 2.66 12.56 -16.54
CA THR A 463 1.64 12.09 -15.59
C THR A 463 1.45 10.58 -15.62
N ALA A 464 1.86 9.90 -16.70
CA ALA A 464 1.77 8.46 -16.83
C ALA A 464 2.74 7.69 -15.90
N PHE A 465 3.55 8.38 -15.10
CA PHE A 465 4.42 7.77 -14.10
C PHE A 465 3.75 7.56 -12.75
N PHE A 466 2.64 8.25 -12.52
CA PHE A 466 1.94 8.20 -11.24
C PHE A 466 0.98 7.03 -11.22
N VAL A 467 0.95 6.33 -10.08
CA VAL A 467 0.09 5.15 -9.85
C VAL A 467 -1.39 5.51 -10.01
N ARG A 468 -1.72 6.80 -9.90
CA ARG A 468 -3.07 7.37 -9.86
C ARG A 468 -3.38 8.23 -11.07
N GLU A 469 -2.63 8.11 -12.17
CA GLU A 469 -2.85 8.91 -13.38
C GLU A 469 -4.32 8.88 -13.85
N ASP A 470 -4.95 7.72 -13.75
CA ASP A 470 -6.36 7.48 -14.09
C ASP A 470 -7.34 8.38 -13.32
N ARG A 471 -6.89 8.96 -12.21
CA ARG A 471 -7.67 9.88 -11.35
C ARG A 471 -7.43 11.34 -11.70
N PHE A 472 -6.47 11.67 -12.57
CA PHE A 472 -6.10 13.05 -12.84
C PHE A 472 -6.96 13.63 -13.96
N SER A 473 -7.57 14.81 -13.73
CA SER A 473 -8.16 15.58 -14.84
C SER A 473 -7.05 16.03 -15.80
N GLU A 474 -7.38 16.20 -17.09
CA GLU A 474 -6.42 16.72 -18.07
C GLU A 474 -5.87 18.10 -17.70
N GLN A 475 -6.68 18.95 -17.06
CA GLN A 475 -6.22 20.24 -16.55
C GLN A 475 -5.17 20.07 -15.44
N TYR A 476 -5.40 19.14 -14.51
CA TYR A 476 -4.46 18.86 -13.43
C TYR A 476 -3.16 18.27 -13.96
N LYS A 477 -3.24 17.33 -14.90
CA LYS A 477 -2.06 16.79 -15.61
C LYS A 477 -1.20 17.92 -16.16
N ASN A 478 -1.81 18.84 -16.91
CA ASN A 478 -1.13 20.00 -17.49
C ASN A 478 -0.49 20.93 -16.44
N ASN A 479 -1.14 21.13 -15.29
CA ASN A 479 -0.57 21.94 -14.21
C ASN A 479 0.60 21.23 -13.51
N LEU A 480 0.48 19.93 -13.24
CA LEU A 480 1.55 19.14 -12.64
C LEU A 480 2.78 19.10 -13.56
N ILE A 481 2.57 18.93 -14.87
CA ILE A 481 3.62 19.02 -15.89
C ILE A 481 4.34 20.37 -15.81
N LYS A 482 3.59 21.48 -15.74
CA LYS A 482 4.18 22.82 -15.63
C LYS A 482 4.98 22.99 -14.34
N GLN A 483 4.47 22.49 -13.22
CA GLN A 483 5.17 22.52 -11.93
C GLN A 483 6.48 21.74 -12.02
N LEU A 484 6.45 20.48 -12.42
CA LEU A 484 7.64 19.64 -12.60
C LEU A 484 8.63 20.26 -13.60
N GLY A 485 8.11 20.84 -14.70
CA GLY A 485 8.92 21.53 -15.71
C GLY A 485 9.68 22.73 -15.15
N ALA A 486 9.13 23.46 -14.18
CA ALA A 486 9.81 24.58 -13.53
C ALA A 486 11.10 24.15 -12.79
N HIS A 487 11.18 22.89 -12.36
CA HIS A 487 12.37 22.33 -11.70
C HIS A 487 13.44 21.81 -12.69
N SER A 488 13.14 21.77 -13.98
CA SER A 488 13.99 21.11 -14.98
C SER A 488 15.10 21.97 -15.60
N ASN A 489 15.28 23.22 -15.15
CA ASN A 489 16.21 24.21 -15.73
C ASN A 489 16.12 24.34 -17.27
N GLY A 490 14.95 24.05 -17.86
CA GLY A 490 14.72 24.19 -19.31
C GLY A 490 15.26 23.05 -20.19
N ILE A 491 15.63 21.90 -19.62
CA ILE A 491 16.28 20.79 -20.35
C ILE A 491 15.27 19.85 -21.08
N ILE A 492 13.95 20.04 -20.89
CA ILE A 492 12.91 19.17 -21.49
C ILE A 492 12.54 19.63 -22.91
N THR A 493 13.42 19.46 -23.91
CA THR A 493 13.09 19.87 -25.30
C THR A 493 13.60 18.98 -26.44
N GLN A 494 14.11 17.75 -26.24
CA GLN A 494 14.63 16.96 -27.38
C GLN A 494 14.26 15.47 -27.38
N THR A 495 14.00 14.96 -28.59
CA THR A 495 13.50 13.62 -28.95
C THR A 495 14.60 12.62 -29.30
N PRO A 496 14.50 11.36 -28.82
CA PRO A 496 15.02 10.21 -29.56
C PRO A 496 13.98 9.08 -29.77
N SER A 497 14.21 8.31 -30.83
CA SER A 497 13.40 7.18 -31.30
C SER A 497 13.68 5.89 -30.53
N CYS A 498 12.79 5.47 -29.63
CA CYS A 498 12.77 4.11 -29.12
C CYS A 498 11.33 3.68 -28.81
N LEU A 499 10.64 3.25 -29.88
CA LEU A 499 9.34 2.58 -29.79
C LEU A 499 9.53 1.08 -30.03
N THR A 500 9.81 0.37 -28.94
CA THR A 500 9.32 -1.00 -28.77
C THR A 500 8.92 -1.13 -27.32
N PRO A 501 7.65 -1.43 -27.00
CA PRO A 501 7.22 -1.64 -25.63
C PRO A 501 7.92 -2.90 -25.10
N PRO A 502 8.72 -2.83 -24.01
CA PRO A 502 9.16 -4.03 -23.35
C PRO A 502 8.05 -4.58 -22.44
N ASN A 503 8.21 -5.86 -22.13
CA ASN A 503 7.33 -6.67 -21.30
C ASN A 503 7.02 -6.05 -19.93
N HIS A 504 5.88 -6.43 -19.34
CA HIS A 504 5.47 -6.06 -17.99
C HIS A 504 6.58 -6.39 -16.97
N GLY A 505 6.89 -5.43 -16.10
CA GLY A 505 7.94 -5.54 -15.09
C GLY A 505 7.43 -5.91 -13.70
N TYR A 506 8.30 -6.49 -12.85
CA TYR A 506 7.99 -6.77 -11.43
C TYR A 506 9.06 -6.20 -10.49
N ILE A 507 8.63 -5.62 -9.38
CA ILE A 507 9.49 -5.17 -8.26
C ILE A 507 9.01 -5.83 -6.97
N VAL A 508 9.91 -6.41 -6.18
CA VAL A 508 9.61 -6.94 -4.84
C VAL A 508 10.33 -6.09 -3.79
N GLU A 509 9.66 -5.70 -2.70
CA GLU A 509 10.26 -4.86 -1.65
C GLU A 509 10.20 -5.48 -0.27
N ILE A 510 11.35 -5.49 0.42
CA ILE A 510 11.52 -5.89 1.82
C ILE A 510 12.48 -4.98 2.56
N ASN A 511 12.11 -4.66 3.80
CA ASN A 511 12.92 -3.98 4.80
C ASN A 511 13.20 -4.99 5.91
N PRO A 512 14.40 -5.58 5.91
CA PRO A 512 14.80 -6.53 6.92
C PRO A 512 14.71 -6.01 8.38
N LYS A 513 14.75 -4.69 8.61
CA LYS A 513 14.67 -4.12 9.96
C LYS A 513 13.29 -4.30 10.61
N LEU A 514 12.21 -4.42 9.84
CA LEU A 514 10.87 -4.66 10.40
C LEU A 514 10.80 -5.95 11.22
N PHE A 515 11.61 -6.92 10.82
CA PHE A 515 11.64 -8.23 11.46
C PHE A 515 12.72 -8.33 12.54
N SER A 516 13.48 -7.26 12.81
CA SER A 516 14.70 -7.30 13.64
C SER A 516 14.47 -7.25 15.16
N LYS A 517 13.23 -7.05 15.66
CA LYS A 517 12.96 -7.24 17.08
C LYS A 517 13.02 -8.74 17.39
N PRO A 518 13.85 -9.19 18.35
CA PRO A 518 13.92 -10.60 18.70
C PRO A 518 12.55 -11.03 19.20
N ILE A 519 11.91 -11.95 18.47
CA ILE A 519 10.83 -12.74 19.04
C ILE A 519 11.49 -13.50 20.19
N VAL A 520 11.06 -13.15 21.41
CA VAL A 520 11.45 -13.66 22.74
C VAL A 520 12.44 -14.83 22.69
N ASN A 521 13.64 -14.63 23.24
CA ASN A 521 14.70 -15.63 23.41
C ASN A 521 14.14 -17.06 23.50
N PHE A 522 14.22 -17.79 22.39
CA PHE A 522 13.78 -19.17 22.30
C PHE A 522 14.67 -20.02 23.22
N LYS A 523 14.20 -20.29 24.43
CA LYS A 523 14.74 -21.40 25.21
C LYS A 523 14.19 -22.67 24.59
N TYR A 524 15.06 -23.42 23.93
CA TYR A 524 14.77 -24.81 23.57
C TYR A 524 14.60 -25.60 24.87
N THR A 525 13.37 -25.67 25.38
CA THR A 525 12.97 -26.72 26.31
C THR A 525 12.68 -27.96 25.50
N LYS A 526 13.49 -29.01 25.68
CA LYS A 526 13.20 -30.36 25.20
C LYS A 526 11.72 -30.65 25.54
N PRO A 527 10.85 -30.96 24.55
CA PRO A 527 9.44 -31.11 24.83
C PRO A 527 9.25 -32.17 25.92
N GLU A 528 8.58 -31.80 27.00
CA GLU A 528 7.92 -32.79 27.85
C GLU A 528 7.02 -33.60 26.92
N LYS A 529 6.98 -34.93 27.10
CA LYS A 529 6.14 -35.84 26.30
C LYS A 529 4.77 -35.17 26.12
N ILE A 530 4.46 -34.78 24.88
CA ILE A 530 3.15 -34.26 24.52
C ILE A 530 2.16 -35.26 25.07
N SER A 531 1.32 -34.83 26.02
CA SER A 531 0.21 -35.65 26.49
C SER A 531 -0.60 -35.96 25.24
N THR A 532 -0.60 -37.23 24.83
CA THR A 532 -1.35 -37.69 23.65
C THR A 532 -2.74 -37.07 23.72
N PRO A 533 -3.19 -36.30 22.71
CA PRO A 533 -4.56 -35.85 22.66
C PRO A 533 -5.45 -37.06 22.94
N GLN A 534 -6.38 -36.93 23.90
CA GLN A 534 -7.35 -37.99 24.15
C GLN A 534 -8.23 -38.09 22.92
N PHE A 535 -7.83 -38.95 21.99
CA PHE A 535 -8.76 -39.54 21.04
C PHE A 535 -9.98 -40.02 21.82
N PRO A 536 -11.19 -39.97 21.23
CA PRO A 536 -12.24 -40.86 21.67
C PRO A 536 -11.59 -42.24 21.83
N SER A 537 -11.75 -42.88 22.98
CA SER A 537 -11.19 -44.22 23.30
C SER A 537 -11.32 -45.21 22.15
N ASP A 538 -12.39 -45.02 21.37
CA ASP A 538 -12.82 -45.79 20.23
C ASP A 538 -11.88 -45.61 19.03
N MET A 539 -11.29 -44.45 18.78
CA MET A 539 -10.39 -44.22 17.63
C MET A 539 -8.97 -44.72 17.90
N LYS A 540 -8.48 -44.60 19.14
CA LYS A 540 -7.16 -45.12 19.54
C LYS A 540 -7.12 -46.65 19.50
N SER A 541 -8.13 -47.31 20.06
CA SER A 541 -8.26 -48.77 19.99
C SER A 541 -8.39 -49.25 18.54
N LEU A 542 -9.13 -48.52 17.70
CA LEU A 542 -9.39 -48.85 16.31
C LEU A 542 -8.17 -48.62 15.38
N LEU A 543 -7.41 -47.53 15.56
CA LEU A 543 -6.14 -47.29 14.85
C LEU A 543 -5.06 -48.28 15.27
N GLN A 544 -4.98 -48.58 16.58
CA GLN A 544 -4.03 -49.55 17.11
C GLN A 544 -4.37 -50.98 16.65
N HIS A 545 -5.65 -51.29 16.45
CA HIS A 545 -6.08 -52.59 15.92
C HIS A 545 -5.93 -52.66 14.39
N ALA A 546 -6.22 -51.59 13.63
CA ALA A 546 -5.94 -51.52 12.19
C ALA A 546 -4.43 -51.58 11.86
N ALA A 547 -3.58 -51.03 12.72
CA ALA A 547 -2.13 -51.11 12.60
C ALA A 547 -1.56 -52.50 12.99
N ASN A 548 -2.25 -53.25 13.86
CA ASN A 548 -1.82 -54.57 14.34
C ASN A 548 -2.44 -55.73 13.54
N GLU A 549 -3.63 -55.56 12.98
CA GLU A 549 -4.36 -56.58 12.24
C GLU A 549 -4.92 -55.96 10.95
N MET A 550 -4.33 -56.30 9.80
CA MET A 550 -5.01 -56.12 8.50
C MET A 550 -6.17 -57.12 8.39
N ASN A 551 -7.19 -56.99 9.24
CA ASN A 551 -8.36 -57.87 9.29
C ASN A 551 -9.62 -57.11 8.82
N PRO A 552 -10.38 -57.61 7.82
CA PRO A 552 -11.47 -56.87 7.16
C PRO A 552 -12.66 -56.35 7.99
N PRO A 553 -13.08 -56.93 9.14
CA PRO A 553 -14.38 -56.57 9.75
C PRO A 553 -14.45 -55.15 10.35
N ILE A 554 -13.34 -54.59 10.83
CA ILE A 554 -13.33 -53.27 11.47
C ILE A 554 -13.21 -52.11 10.45
N LEU A 555 -12.74 -52.41 9.24
CA LEU A 555 -12.79 -51.50 8.09
C LEU A 555 -14.23 -51.23 7.60
N GLN A 556 -15.25 -51.92 8.09
CA GLN A 556 -16.65 -51.61 7.72
C GLN A 556 -17.18 -50.30 8.33
N LYS A 557 -16.57 -49.78 9.40
CA LYS A 557 -16.96 -48.50 10.02
C LYS A 557 -16.14 -47.30 9.55
N ILE A 558 -15.03 -47.54 8.87
CA ILE A 558 -14.17 -46.51 8.27
C ILE A 558 -14.05 -46.82 6.79
N TYR A 559 -14.62 -45.96 5.94
CA TYR A 559 -14.35 -46.08 4.51
C TYR A 559 -12.90 -45.62 4.28
N ILE A 560 -12.02 -46.57 4.02
CA ILE A 560 -10.67 -46.29 3.52
C ILE A 560 -10.76 -46.34 2.01
N SER A 561 -10.67 -45.18 1.37
CA SER A 561 -10.52 -45.11 -0.08
C SER A 561 -9.05 -44.88 -0.41
N PRO A 562 -8.45 -45.65 -1.33
CA PRO A 562 -7.24 -45.17 -1.98
C PRO A 562 -7.56 -43.83 -2.66
N LEU A 563 -6.61 -42.90 -2.64
CA LEU A 563 -6.71 -41.68 -3.42
C LEU A 563 -6.65 -42.06 -4.91
N SER A 564 -7.56 -41.53 -5.71
CA SER A 564 -7.41 -41.56 -7.17
C SER A 564 -6.09 -40.88 -7.59
N GLU A 565 -5.60 -41.13 -8.80
CA GLU A 565 -4.40 -40.42 -9.28
C GLU A 565 -4.56 -38.90 -9.24
N GLU A 566 -5.78 -38.40 -9.48
CA GLU A 566 -6.12 -36.98 -9.39
C GLU A 566 -6.14 -36.44 -7.95
N GLU A 567 -6.35 -37.30 -6.95
CA GLU A 567 -6.40 -36.93 -5.53
C GLU A 567 -5.08 -37.20 -4.78
N ARG A 568 -4.02 -37.66 -5.45
CA ARG A 568 -2.68 -37.82 -4.84
C ARG A 568 -2.02 -36.45 -4.65
N VAL A 569 -2.57 -35.67 -3.73
CA VAL A 569 -2.11 -34.32 -3.39
C VAL A 569 -0.94 -34.34 -2.41
N PHE A 570 -0.75 -35.45 -1.68
CA PHE A 570 0.24 -35.60 -0.63
C PHE A 570 1.34 -36.58 -1.06
N THR A 571 2.47 -36.03 -1.54
CA THR A 571 3.80 -36.64 -1.74
C THR A 571 3.90 -37.98 -2.50
N SER A 572 4.86 -38.06 -3.43
CA SER A 572 5.10 -39.24 -4.27
C SER A 572 5.80 -40.41 -3.58
N ASN A 573 6.29 -40.23 -2.35
CA ASN A 573 7.22 -41.17 -1.69
C ASN A 573 6.53 -42.11 -0.68
N ILE A 574 5.21 -42.04 -0.56
CA ILE A 574 4.46 -42.69 0.50
C ILE A 574 3.27 -43.50 -0.04
N ASN A 575 2.85 -44.52 0.70
CA ASN A 575 1.54 -45.11 0.50
C ASN A 575 0.55 -44.26 1.30
N SER A 576 -0.29 -43.51 0.60
CA SER A 576 -1.26 -42.59 1.20
C SER A 576 -2.68 -42.90 0.76
N GLY A 577 -3.65 -42.46 1.55
CA GLY A 577 -5.07 -42.70 1.30
C GLY A 577 -5.95 -41.71 2.05
N LYS A 578 -7.26 -41.80 1.81
CA LYS A 578 -8.27 -41.00 2.50
C LYS A 578 -9.06 -41.89 3.46
N ILE A 579 -9.15 -41.45 4.71
CA ILE A 579 -10.01 -42.04 5.74
C ILE A 579 -11.24 -41.15 5.89
N PHE A 580 -12.41 -41.71 5.63
CA PHE A 580 -13.68 -41.07 5.97
C PHE A 580 -14.12 -41.56 7.35
N HIS A 581 -14.23 -40.65 8.30
CA HIS A 581 -14.74 -40.95 9.64
C HIS A 581 -16.06 -40.21 9.88
N GLY A 582 -17.14 -40.98 10.03
CA GLY A 582 -18.42 -40.50 10.53
C GLY A 582 -18.79 -41.22 11.82
N LYS A 583 -19.36 -40.50 12.78
CA LYS A 583 -20.14 -41.12 13.86
C LYS A 583 -21.53 -41.39 13.30
N ILE A 584 -22.04 -42.62 13.45
CA ILE A 584 -23.39 -43.02 12.98
C ILE A 584 -24.51 -42.10 13.53
N ASN A 585 -24.23 -41.30 14.57
CA ASN A 585 -25.18 -40.41 15.24
C ASN A 585 -24.76 -38.93 15.34
N THR A 586 -23.75 -38.45 14.59
CA THR A 586 -23.49 -37.01 14.46
C THR A 586 -23.33 -36.67 12.99
N GLU A 587 -24.13 -35.74 12.47
CA GLU A 587 -24.15 -35.30 11.06
C GLU A 587 -22.81 -34.70 10.57
N GLU A 588 -21.80 -34.56 11.43
CA GLU A 588 -20.46 -34.09 11.05
C GLU A 588 -19.61 -35.23 10.48
N HIS A 589 -19.61 -35.36 9.14
CA HIS A 589 -18.59 -36.10 8.41
C HIS A 589 -17.24 -35.37 8.51
N ARG A 590 -16.22 -36.05 9.05
CA ARG A 590 -14.84 -35.54 9.07
C ARG A 590 -13.95 -36.39 8.20
N GLU A 591 -13.17 -35.73 7.35
CA GLU A 591 -12.24 -36.37 6.43
C GLU A 591 -10.82 -36.25 6.96
N TYR A 592 -10.05 -37.33 6.88
CA TYR A 592 -8.66 -37.37 7.31
C TYR A 592 -7.77 -37.89 6.19
N PHE A 593 -6.59 -37.29 6.09
CA PHE A 593 -5.48 -37.80 5.31
C PHE A 593 -4.64 -38.75 6.18
N TYR A 594 -4.27 -39.92 5.65
CA TYR A 594 -3.27 -40.77 6.29
C TYR A 594 -2.11 -41.11 5.35
N LYS A 595 -0.92 -41.29 5.95
CA LYS A 595 0.25 -41.82 5.26
C LYS A 595 0.95 -42.93 6.05
N PHE A 596 1.37 -43.95 5.32
CA PHE A 596 2.35 -44.94 5.77
C PHE A 596 3.67 -44.70 5.03
N MET A 597 4.75 -44.52 5.79
CA MET A 597 6.08 -44.39 5.17
C MET A 597 6.71 -45.73 4.85
N ARG A 598 7.45 -45.77 3.74
CA ARG A 598 8.08 -46.99 3.24
C ARG A 598 9.13 -47.52 4.23
N ALA A 599 9.37 -48.83 4.15
CA ALA A 599 10.26 -49.53 5.08
C ALA A 599 11.74 -49.05 5.00
N ASP A 600 12.13 -48.49 3.87
CA ASP A 600 13.48 -48.03 3.53
C ASP A 600 13.80 -46.60 3.97
N ASP A 601 12.81 -45.83 4.47
CA ASP A 601 13.03 -44.50 5.05
C ASP A 601 12.48 -44.40 6.49
N PRO A 602 13.21 -44.93 7.48
CA PRO A 602 12.74 -44.99 8.86
C PRO A 602 12.81 -43.65 9.62
N MET A 603 13.55 -42.66 9.12
CA MET A 603 13.82 -41.41 9.86
C MET A 603 12.82 -40.29 9.60
N SER A 604 12.11 -40.31 8.48
CA SER A 604 11.24 -39.22 8.04
C SER A 604 10.01 -39.00 8.94
N ILE A 605 9.29 -40.03 9.40
CA ILE A 605 8.12 -39.83 10.30
C ILE A 605 8.56 -39.41 11.69
N ALA A 606 9.62 -40.03 12.20
CA ALA A 606 10.15 -39.65 13.50
C ALA A 606 10.57 -38.17 13.47
N ASN A 607 11.25 -37.74 12.40
CA ASN A 607 11.61 -36.34 12.22
C ASN A 607 10.38 -35.43 12.10
N GLU A 608 9.43 -35.75 11.23
CA GLU A 608 8.21 -34.94 11.08
C GLU A 608 7.48 -34.79 12.42
N ALA A 609 7.27 -35.88 13.16
CA ALA A 609 6.64 -35.85 14.49
C ALA A 609 7.44 -35.05 15.53
N LEU A 610 8.76 -35.22 15.57
CA LEU A 610 9.65 -34.55 16.51
C LEU A 610 9.74 -33.05 16.24
N ASN A 611 9.60 -32.65 14.98
CA ASN A 611 9.70 -31.28 14.54
C ASN A 611 8.38 -30.50 14.64
N MET A 612 7.22 -31.18 14.67
CA MET A 612 5.91 -30.51 14.71
C MET A 612 5.77 -29.41 15.77
N PRO A 613 6.22 -29.58 17.03
CA PRO A 613 6.09 -28.49 18.02
C PRO A 613 6.80 -27.20 17.59
N ASN A 614 7.99 -27.32 16.99
CA ASN A 614 8.71 -26.16 16.49
C ASN A 614 8.05 -25.58 15.23
N ILE A 615 7.55 -26.46 14.36
CA ILE A 615 6.85 -26.07 13.12
C ILE A 615 5.63 -25.21 13.45
N VAL A 616 4.73 -25.71 14.31
CA VAL A 616 3.49 -25.01 14.70
C VAL A 616 3.79 -23.69 15.43
N GLN A 617 4.88 -23.64 16.17
CA GLN A 617 5.29 -22.43 16.88
C GLN A 617 5.89 -21.37 15.93
N LEU A 618 6.61 -21.79 14.89
CA LEU A 618 7.38 -20.88 14.03
C LEU A 618 6.65 -20.52 12.74
N PHE A 619 5.80 -21.40 12.22
CA PHE A 619 5.13 -21.26 10.94
C PHE A 619 3.63 -21.26 11.15
N ASP A 620 2.96 -20.25 10.57
CA ASP A 620 1.51 -20.23 10.50
C ASP A 620 1.02 -21.19 9.41
N ASN A 621 -0.27 -21.53 9.45
CA ASN A 621 -0.96 -22.30 8.41
C ASN A 621 -0.33 -23.68 8.13
N THR A 622 0.20 -24.33 9.15
CA THR A 622 0.68 -25.71 9.04
C THR A 622 -0.42 -26.68 9.41
N VAL A 623 -0.68 -27.71 8.59
CA VAL A 623 -1.58 -28.80 8.97
C VAL A 623 -0.94 -29.62 10.10
N GLU A 624 -1.52 -29.54 11.29
CA GLU A 624 -1.11 -30.36 12.44
C GLU A 624 -1.63 -31.79 12.32
N PRO A 625 -0.78 -32.81 12.53
CA PRO A 625 -1.27 -34.18 12.63
C PRO A 625 -2.12 -34.34 13.88
N VAL A 626 -3.26 -35.02 13.73
CA VAL A 626 -4.06 -35.45 14.87
C VAL A 626 -3.43 -36.66 15.55
N TYR A 627 -2.71 -37.51 14.80
CA TYR A 627 -2.01 -38.69 15.33
C TYR A 627 -0.72 -38.96 14.56
N VAL A 628 0.33 -39.30 15.29
CA VAL A 628 1.55 -39.85 14.70
C VAL A 628 2.00 -41.05 15.53
N ASP A 629 2.30 -42.15 14.86
CA ASP A 629 2.87 -43.34 15.45
C ASP A 629 4.22 -43.66 14.79
N PRO A 630 5.34 -43.23 15.43
CA PRO A 630 6.67 -43.51 14.90
C PRO A 630 6.99 -44.99 14.80
N LYS A 631 6.38 -45.84 15.64
CA LYS A 631 6.63 -47.30 15.63
C LYS A 631 6.04 -47.94 14.38
N TYR A 632 4.82 -47.56 14.01
CA TYR A 632 4.12 -48.09 12.84
C TYR A 632 4.32 -47.23 11.59
N ARG A 633 5.10 -46.15 11.68
CA ARG A 633 5.32 -45.19 10.59
C ARG A 633 4.00 -44.73 10.01
N PHE A 634 3.08 -44.35 10.90
CA PHE A 634 1.74 -43.91 10.56
C PHE A 634 1.55 -42.46 10.96
N PHE A 635 0.95 -41.68 10.06
CA PHE A 635 0.66 -40.27 10.26
C PHE A 635 -0.77 -40.02 9.81
N LEU A 636 -1.52 -39.25 10.59
CA LEU A 636 -2.92 -38.92 10.35
C LEU A 636 -3.13 -37.42 10.59
N ALA A 637 -3.70 -36.73 9.61
CA ALA A 637 -3.97 -35.29 9.65
C ALA A 637 -5.36 -34.96 9.11
N PRO A 638 -5.94 -33.79 9.43
CA PRO A 638 -7.18 -33.33 8.81
C PRO A 638 -7.03 -33.24 7.29
N TRP A 639 -8.06 -33.67 6.55
CA TRP A 639 -8.10 -33.46 5.11
C TRP A 639 -8.44 -32.00 4.80
N ILE A 640 -7.65 -31.37 3.94
CA ILE A 640 -7.90 -30.02 3.45
C ILE A 640 -8.50 -30.12 2.05
N ASN A 641 -9.75 -29.68 1.89
CA ASN A 641 -10.40 -29.65 0.58
C ASN A 641 -9.91 -28.44 -0.21
N GLY A 642 -9.02 -28.66 -1.17
CA GLY A 642 -8.37 -27.61 -1.93
C GLY A 642 -7.53 -28.13 -3.09
N LYS A 643 -6.85 -27.22 -3.78
CA LYS A 643 -5.89 -27.53 -4.85
C LYS A 643 -4.50 -27.13 -4.41
N THR A 644 -3.48 -27.82 -4.89
CA THR A 644 -2.09 -27.41 -4.68
C THR A 644 -1.80 -26.10 -5.39
N LEU A 645 -0.89 -25.31 -4.83
CA LEU A 645 -0.36 -24.14 -5.51
C LEU A 645 0.29 -24.53 -6.85
N ALA A 646 0.88 -25.72 -6.95
CA ALA A 646 1.45 -26.25 -8.18
C ALA A 646 0.38 -26.42 -9.28
N GLU A 647 -0.84 -26.84 -8.95
CA GLU A 647 -1.94 -26.88 -9.93
C GLU A 647 -2.30 -25.47 -10.44
N TYR A 648 -2.29 -24.45 -9.57
CA TYR A 648 -2.52 -23.06 -10.02
C TYR A 648 -1.41 -22.55 -10.94
N ILE A 649 -0.15 -22.93 -10.67
CA ILE A 649 1.02 -22.55 -11.48
C ILE A 649 1.04 -23.29 -12.82
N THR A 650 0.81 -24.61 -12.81
CA THR A 650 0.98 -25.48 -13.99
C THR A 650 -0.17 -25.39 -14.99
N VAL A 651 -1.41 -25.17 -14.53
CA VAL A 651 -2.58 -25.08 -15.43
C VAL A 651 -2.54 -23.80 -16.25
N ASP A 652 -2.42 -22.65 -15.58
CA ASP A 652 -2.33 -21.34 -16.23
C ASP A 652 -1.91 -20.28 -15.18
N LEU A 653 -0.59 -20.10 -15.03
CA LEU A 653 -0.04 -19.08 -14.13
C LEU A 653 -0.56 -17.67 -14.46
N ASN A 654 -0.77 -17.34 -15.74
CA ASN A 654 -1.23 -16.01 -16.14
C ASN A 654 -2.66 -15.74 -15.67
N LYS A 655 -3.55 -16.72 -15.80
CA LYS A 655 -4.94 -16.62 -15.32
C LYS A 655 -5.04 -16.64 -13.80
N ASN A 656 -4.14 -17.35 -13.12
CA ASN A 656 -4.17 -17.53 -11.67
C ASN A 656 -3.19 -16.61 -10.90
N LYS A 657 -2.49 -15.70 -11.59
CA LYS A 657 -1.35 -14.94 -11.03
C LYS A 657 -1.68 -14.20 -9.74
N ASP A 658 -2.87 -13.61 -9.63
CA ASP A 658 -3.24 -12.83 -8.44
C ASP A 658 -3.33 -13.75 -7.22
N THR A 659 -3.94 -14.93 -7.35
CA THR A 659 -4.01 -15.93 -6.27
C THR A 659 -2.63 -16.47 -5.93
N VAL A 660 -1.83 -16.83 -6.94
CA VAL A 660 -0.48 -17.38 -6.74
C VAL A 660 0.41 -16.36 -6.03
N PHE A 661 0.48 -15.13 -6.54
CA PHE A 661 1.29 -14.06 -5.95
C PHE A 661 0.83 -13.67 -4.56
N LYS A 662 -0.48 -13.62 -4.33
CA LYS A 662 -1.07 -13.41 -3.01
C LYS A 662 -0.53 -14.46 -2.03
N VAL A 663 -0.66 -15.74 -2.35
CA VAL A 663 -0.20 -16.85 -1.49
C VAL A 663 1.32 -16.80 -1.30
N GLU A 664 2.10 -16.62 -2.36
CA GLU A 664 3.56 -16.58 -2.32
C GLU A 664 4.12 -15.44 -1.48
N LEU A 665 3.52 -14.25 -1.55
CA LEU A 665 3.95 -13.12 -0.73
C LEU A 665 3.68 -13.34 0.76
N THR A 666 2.53 -13.94 1.12
CA THR A 666 2.27 -14.31 2.52
C THR A 666 3.19 -15.43 2.99
N ARG A 667 3.50 -16.39 2.13
CA ARG A 667 4.48 -17.44 2.43
C ARG A 667 5.87 -16.85 2.64
N ALA A 668 6.29 -15.91 1.80
CA ALA A 668 7.57 -15.21 1.92
C ALA A 668 7.64 -14.45 3.26
N GLU A 669 6.61 -13.68 3.59
CA GLU A 669 6.49 -12.99 4.88
C GLU A 669 6.65 -13.94 6.07
N GLN A 670 5.85 -15.02 6.10
CA GLN A 670 5.90 -16.00 7.18
C GLN A 670 7.27 -16.67 7.26
N THR A 671 7.85 -17.05 6.13
CA THR A 671 9.17 -17.68 6.06
C THR A 671 10.25 -16.76 6.64
N ILE A 672 10.24 -15.47 6.30
CA ILE A 672 11.17 -14.48 6.87
C ILE A 672 11.00 -14.39 8.38
N LYS A 673 9.76 -14.26 8.88
CA LYS A 673 9.46 -14.21 10.31
C LYS A 673 10.03 -15.44 11.03
N SER A 674 9.74 -16.64 10.52
CA SER A 674 10.22 -17.90 11.09
C SER A 674 11.75 -17.99 11.06
N TYR A 675 12.37 -17.58 9.95
CA TYR A 675 13.83 -17.62 9.80
C TYR A 675 14.50 -16.69 10.79
N ILE A 676 13.97 -15.49 11.01
CA ILE A 676 14.56 -14.53 11.94
C ILE A 676 14.32 -14.92 13.39
N ALA A 677 13.12 -15.40 13.72
CA ALA A 677 12.80 -15.92 15.06
C ALA A 677 13.73 -17.07 15.48
N SER A 678 14.16 -17.88 14.51
CA SER A 678 15.02 -19.04 14.73
C SER A 678 16.47 -18.83 14.32
N MET A 679 16.85 -17.60 13.93
CA MET A 679 18.17 -17.27 13.43
C MET A 679 19.20 -17.35 14.54
N LYS A 680 20.26 -18.15 14.31
CA LYS A 680 21.38 -18.27 15.25
C LYS A 680 22.63 -18.78 14.55
N THR A 681 23.79 -18.30 14.98
CA THR A 681 25.05 -19.03 14.81
C THR A 681 25.08 -20.14 15.84
N VAL A 682 25.05 -21.39 15.40
CA VAL A 682 25.15 -22.52 16.35
C VAL A 682 26.36 -23.34 16.00
N GLN A 683 27.43 -23.16 16.78
CA GLN A 683 28.57 -24.06 16.81
C GLN A 683 28.18 -25.42 17.42
N GLU A 684 27.14 -25.47 18.27
CA GLU A 684 26.72 -26.67 19.00
C GLU A 684 25.79 -27.63 18.22
N ILE A 685 25.31 -27.24 17.03
CA ILE A 685 24.46 -28.13 16.22
C ILE A 685 25.32 -28.72 15.12
N ASP A 686 25.60 -30.02 15.23
CA ASP A 686 26.26 -30.78 14.21
C ASP A 686 25.39 -30.82 12.95
N SER A 687 25.78 -30.04 11.93
CA SER A 687 25.11 -30.01 10.63
C SER A 687 25.09 -31.37 9.96
N SER A 688 26.05 -32.25 10.28
CA SER A 688 26.03 -33.62 9.82
C SER A 688 24.77 -34.35 10.26
N THR A 689 24.11 -33.98 11.36
CA THR A 689 22.87 -34.64 11.80
C THR A 689 21.60 -34.07 11.17
N GLN A 690 21.70 -32.99 10.39
CA GLN A 690 20.54 -32.28 9.87
C GLN A 690 19.99 -32.92 8.59
N PRO A 691 18.70 -33.30 8.54
CA PRO A 691 18.12 -34.07 7.43
C PRO A 691 18.27 -33.39 6.07
N ILE A 692 18.05 -32.08 5.98
CA ILE A 692 18.12 -31.36 4.71
C ILE A 692 19.56 -31.17 4.21
N HIS A 693 20.52 -30.97 5.11
CA HIS A 693 21.94 -30.88 4.75
C HIS A 693 22.39 -32.20 4.11
N ARG A 694 22.08 -33.31 4.77
CA ARG A 694 22.33 -34.65 4.22
C ARG A 694 21.57 -34.91 2.93
N LEU A 695 20.30 -34.51 2.82
CA LEU A 695 19.49 -34.80 1.64
C LEU A 695 20.16 -34.35 0.33
N TYR A 696 20.68 -33.12 0.30
CA TYR A 696 21.35 -32.61 -0.90
C TYR A 696 22.72 -33.25 -1.12
N TYR A 697 23.51 -33.39 -0.05
CA TYR A 697 24.83 -33.99 -0.11
C TYR A 697 24.76 -35.46 -0.55
N ASP A 698 23.95 -36.29 0.11
CA ASP A 698 23.78 -37.71 -0.17
C ASP A 698 23.19 -37.95 -1.58
N ARG A 699 22.40 -37.00 -2.11
CA ARG A 699 21.93 -37.07 -3.50
C ARG A 699 23.07 -36.94 -4.50
N ILE A 700 23.98 -35.98 -4.29
CA ILE A 700 25.07 -35.70 -5.23
C ILE A 700 26.25 -36.68 -5.07
N THR A 701 26.50 -37.20 -3.87
CA THR A 701 27.59 -38.15 -3.59
C THR A 701 27.15 -39.61 -3.55
N GLY A 702 25.84 -39.90 -3.65
CA GLY A 702 25.31 -41.23 -3.39
C GLY A 702 24.48 -41.81 -4.54
N LYS A 703 23.64 -42.77 -4.15
CA LYS A 703 22.93 -43.66 -5.08
C LYS A 703 22.10 -42.94 -6.14
N ARG A 704 21.55 -41.75 -5.86
CA ARG A 704 20.71 -41.05 -6.85
C ARG A 704 21.51 -40.54 -8.05
N MET A 705 22.73 -40.05 -7.83
CA MET A 705 23.66 -39.69 -8.91
C MET A 705 24.07 -40.92 -9.73
N GLU A 706 24.29 -42.05 -9.07
CA GLU A 706 24.58 -43.34 -9.70
C GLU A 706 23.39 -43.81 -10.55
N ASP A 707 22.21 -43.87 -9.94
CA ASP A 707 20.97 -44.34 -10.53
C ASP A 707 20.52 -43.47 -11.71
N PHE A 708 20.82 -42.17 -11.73
CA PHE A 708 20.41 -41.27 -12.82
C PHE A 708 21.44 -41.19 -13.94
N TYR A 709 22.74 -41.15 -13.65
CA TYR A 709 23.73 -40.73 -14.64
C TYR A 709 24.93 -41.68 -14.81
N SER A 710 25.43 -42.30 -13.74
CA SER A 710 26.72 -43.02 -13.79
C SER A 710 26.66 -44.21 -14.76
N GLY A 711 27.63 -44.33 -15.66
CA GLY A 711 27.66 -45.37 -16.69
C GLY A 711 26.56 -45.28 -17.76
N LYS A 712 25.62 -44.34 -17.68
CA LYS A 712 24.51 -44.22 -18.63
C LYS A 712 24.90 -43.45 -19.89
N ASN A 713 24.23 -43.79 -20.99
CA ASN A 713 24.33 -43.05 -22.24
C ASN A 713 23.28 -41.95 -22.31
N VAL A 714 23.73 -40.72 -22.48
CA VAL A 714 22.91 -39.53 -22.67
C VAL A 714 22.50 -39.46 -24.15
N GLN A 715 21.20 -39.50 -24.42
CA GLN A 715 20.67 -39.23 -25.75
C GLN A 715 20.62 -37.72 -25.98
N LEU A 716 21.20 -37.27 -27.10
CA LEU A 716 21.37 -35.87 -27.45
C LEU A 716 20.77 -35.57 -28.83
N PRO A 717 20.43 -34.30 -29.13
CA PRO A 717 19.83 -33.91 -30.40
C PRO A 717 20.60 -34.42 -31.62
N GLY A 718 19.87 -34.78 -32.68
CA GLY A 718 20.47 -35.32 -33.90
C GLY A 718 20.91 -36.79 -33.79
N ASN A 719 20.26 -37.58 -32.93
CA ASN A 719 20.57 -38.99 -32.68
C ASN A 719 22.01 -39.23 -32.18
N GLN A 720 22.58 -38.24 -31.48
CA GLN A 720 23.88 -38.39 -30.86
C GLN A 720 23.72 -39.09 -29.50
N SER A 721 24.70 -39.90 -29.13
CA SER A 721 24.72 -40.58 -27.83
C SER A 721 26.13 -40.54 -27.28
N ILE A 722 26.26 -40.12 -26.02
CA ILE A 722 27.55 -40.02 -25.33
C ILE A 722 27.40 -40.56 -23.91
N ASN A 723 28.40 -41.29 -23.45
CA ASN A 723 28.41 -41.77 -22.07
C ASN A 723 28.56 -40.58 -21.11
N PHE A 724 27.74 -40.53 -20.06
CA PHE A 724 27.72 -39.42 -19.11
C PHE A 724 29.09 -39.20 -18.43
N ASP A 725 29.83 -40.27 -18.13
CA ASP A 725 31.16 -40.15 -17.51
C ASP A 725 32.17 -39.48 -18.43
N THR A 726 31.94 -39.49 -19.74
CA THR A 726 32.71 -38.70 -20.70
C THR A 726 32.16 -37.28 -20.84
N LEU A 727 30.83 -37.16 -21.01
CA LEU A 727 30.14 -35.87 -21.21
C LEU A 727 30.39 -34.90 -20.05
N LYS A 728 30.40 -35.36 -18.80
CA LYS A 728 30.56 -34.48 -17.63
C LYS A 728 31.89 -33.71 -17.63
N HIS A 729 32.88 -34.15 -18.41
CA HIS A 729 34.17 -33.48 -18.55
C HIS A 729 34.26 -32.51 -19.74
N TYR A 730 33.19 -32.34 -20.51
CA TYR A 730 33.15 -31.38 -21.61
C TYR A 730 32.78 -30.00 -21.07
N SER A 731 33.47 -28.97 -21.54
CA SER A 731 33.09 -27.57 -21.30
C SER A 731 31.81 -27.23 -22.07
N PHE A 732 31.13 -26.15 -21.68
CA PHE A 732 29.90 -25.71 -22.32
C PHE A 732 30.10 -24.34 -22.98
N LEU A 733 29.59 -24.17 -24.20
CA LEU A 733 29.45 -22.88 -24.87
C LEU A 733 27.95 -22.64 -25.07
N ILE A 734 27.35 -21.80 -24.22
CA ILE A 734 25.90 -21.60 -24.18
C ILE A 734 25.60 -20.18 -24.64
N ASN A 735 24.86 -20.05 -25.75
CA ASN A 735 24.56 -18.75 -26.37
C ASN A 735 25.81 -17.88 -26.59
N GLY A 736 26.93 -18.50 -26.97
CA GLY A 736 28.23 -17.85 -27.17
C GLY A 736 29.06 -17.55 -25.92
N HIS A 737 28.59 -17.94 -24.72
CA HIS A 737 29.33 -17.76 -23.46
C HIS A 737 29.94 -19.08 -22.98
N GLU A 738 31.22 -19.05 -22.58
CA GLU A 738 31.93 -20.24 -22.08
C GLU A 738 31.61 -20.51 -20.61
N TYR A 739 31.39 -21.79 -20.29
CA TYR A 739 31.05 -22.29 -18.97
C TYR A 739 31.85 -23.55 -18.62
N PRO A 740 32.09 -23.79 -17.31
CA PRO A 740 32.87 -24.92 -16.84
C PRO A 740 32.19 -26.27 -17.12
N PRO A 741 32.96 -27.37 -17.11
CA PRO A 741 32.40 -28.71 -17.25
C PRO A 741 31.53 -29.09 -16.05
N LEU A 742 30.55 -29.97 -16.27
CA LEU A 742 29.67 -30.48 -15.21
C LEU A 742 30.46 -31.12 -14.06
N SER A 743 31.60 -31.77 -14.33
CA SER A 743 32.43 -32.37 -13.29
C SER A 743 32.96 -31.34 -12.29
N GLU A 744 33.27 -30.12 -12.75
CA GLU A 744 33.68 -29.04 -11.86
C GLU A 744 32.51 -28.52 -11.04
N ILE A 745 31.34 -28.33 -11.67
CA ILE A 745 30.11 -27.92 -10.98
C ILE A 745 29.68 -28.94 -9.93
N ILE A 746 29.74 -30.24 -10.26
CA ILE A 746 29.44 -31.33 -9.33
C ILE A 746 30.41 -31.30 -8.15
N ASN A 747 31.72 -31.16 -8.40
CA ASN A 747 32.72 -31.07 -7.34
C ASN A 747 32.48 -29.85 -6.42
N ASN A 748 32.18 -28.69 -7.00
CA ASN A 748 31.85 -27.49 -6.23
C ASN A 748 30.59 -27.70 -5.39
N ALA A 749 29.55 -28.32 -5.96
CA ALA A 749 28.34 -28.64 -5.22
C ALA A 749 28.59 -29.63 -4.08
N THR A 750 29.44 -30.64 -4.27
CA THR A 750 29.87 -31.55 -3.21
C THR A 750 30.57 -30.80 -2.06
N ILE A 751 31.44 -29.83 -2.37
CA ILE A 751 32.15 -29.04 -1.35
C ILE A 751 31.18 -28.13 -0.58
N TYR A 752 30.38 -27.32 -1.28
CA TYR A 752 29.52 -26.30 -0.65
C TYR A 752 28.31 -26.90 0.09
N LEU A 753 27.92 -28.12 -0.24
CA LEU A 753 26.80 -28.83 0.39
C LEU A 753 27.26 -29.88 1.40
N ASP A 754 28.57 -30.07 1.59
CA ASP A 754 29.10 -30.90 2.67
C ASP A 754 28.57 -30.36 4.01
N PRO A 755 27.91 -31.19 4.83
CA PRO A 755 27.41 -30.75 6.12
C PRO A 755 28.48 -30.09 7.00
N THR A 756 29.75 -30.49 6.88
CA THR A 756 30.86 -29.90 7.62
C THR A 756 31.19 -28.48 7.16
N PHE A 757 31.01 -28.16 5.87
CA PHE A 757 31.18 -26.81 5.32
C PHE A 757 30.15 -25.82 5.90
N LEU A 758 28.98 -26.31 6.29
CA LEU A 758 27.88 -25.50 6.82
C LEU A 758 27.94 -25.30 8.35
N ASN A 759 28.93 -25.87 9.04
CA ASN A 759 28.98 -25.89 10.50
C ASN A 759 29.11 -24.48 11.13
N ASP A 760 29.88 -23.59 10.52
CA ASP A 760 30.18 -22.24 11.01
C ASP A 760 29.30 -21.15 10.36
N LYS A 761 28.40 -21.53 9.46
CA LYS A 761 27.49 -20.63 8.76
C LYS A 761 26.24 -20.35 9.58
N ILE A 762 25.48 -19.32 9.18
CA ILE A 762 24.15 -19.04 9.72
C ILE A 762 23.21 -20.25 9.60
N LYS A 763 22.46 -20.50 10.67
CA LYS A 763 21.43 -21.54 10.73
C LYS A 763 20.08 -20.92 11.10
N ILE A 764 19.03 -21.43 10.46
CA ILE A 764 17.62 -21.13 10.74
C ILE A 764 16.86 -22.43 10.93
N TYR A 765 15.67 -22.38 11.50
CA TYR A 765 14.72 -23.48 11.44
C TYR A 765 13.79 -23.28 10.24
N GLY A 766 13.75 -24.25 9.34
CA GLY A 766 13.02 -24.14 8.08
C GLY A 766 12.30 -25.43 7.71
N LEU A 767 11.28 -25.31 6.84
CA LEU A 767 10.44 -26.43 6.42
C LEU A 767 11.11 -27.33 5.37
N ALA A 768 12.11 -26.82 4.64
CA ALA A 768 12.98 -27.53 3.70
C ALA A 768 12.34 -28.14 2.43
N ASP A 769 11.06 -28.54 2.48
CA ASP A 769 10.29 -29.07 1.34
C ASP A 769 9.03 -28.26 1.05
N ASN A 770 9.04 -26.98 1.42
CA ASN A 770 7.92 -26.07 1.27
C ASN A 770 7.82 -25.53 -0.17
N HIS A 771 7.65 -26.39 -1.18
CA HIS A 771 7.39 -25.96 -2.56
C HIS A 771 5.89 -25.99 -2.87
N SER A 772 5.49 -25.44 -4.02
CA SER A 772 4.09 -25.30 -4.45
C SER A 772 3.27 -26.60 -4.50
N GLY A 773 3.94 -27.76 -4.57
CA GLY A 773 3.28 -29.08 -4.49
C GLY A 773 2.87 -29.46 -3.07
N ASN A 774 3.49 -28.85 -2.07
CA ASN A 774 3.23 -29.07 -0.63
C ASN A 774 2.47 -27.88 -0.01
N ILE A 775 1.80 -27.08 -0.85
CA ILE A 775 0.91 -25.99 -0.44
C ILE A 775 -0.47 -26.27 -0.98
N ILE A 776 -1.46 -26.44 -0.11
CA ILE A 776 -2.86 -26.59 -0.48
C ILE A 776 -3.57 -25.25 -0.29
N ILE A 777 -4.30 -24.78 -1.29
CA ILE A 777 -5.21 -23.64 -1.19
C ILE A 777 -6.64 -24.17 -1.11
N ASP A 778 -7.32 -23.91 0.01
CA ASP A 778 -8.70 -24.32 0.24
C ASP A 778 -9.72 -23.54 -0.60
N THR A 779 -10.99 -23.92 -0.49
CA THR A 779 -12.08 -23.28 -1.25
C THR A 779 -12.34 -21.82 -0.83
N GLN A 780 -11.83 -21.39 0.32
CA GLN A 780 -11.89 -20.02 0.82
C GLN A 780 -10.65 -19.20 0.41
N GLY A 781 -9.66 -19.82 -0.23
CA GLY A 781 -8.42 -19.18 -0.65
C GLY A 781 -7.37 -19.02 0.46
N GLN A 782 -7.54 -19.70 1.59
CA GLN A 782 -6.48 -19.86 2.59
C GLN A 782 -5.53 -20.95 2.14
N TYR A 783 -4.23 -20.79 2.40
CA TYR A 783 -3.27 -21.84 2.10
C TYR A 783 -2.86 -22.58 3.36
N TYR A 784 -2.43 -23.83 3.19
CA TYR A 784 -1.86 -24.67 4.23
C TYR A 784 -0.59 -25.33 3.70
N THR A 785 0.44 -25.36 4.52
CA THR A 785 1.64 -26.15 4.23
C THR A 785 1.43 -27.59 4.70
N ILE A 786 2.05 -28.54 4.01
CA ILE A 786 2.04 -29.97 4.35
C ILE A 786 3.44 -30.57 4.15
N ASP A 787 3.62 -31.82 4.57
CA ASP A 787 4.80 -32.67 4.31
C ASP A 787 6.14 -32.12 4.84
N TYR A 788 6.33 -32.24 6.16
CA TYR A 788 7.45 -31.61 6.88
C TYR A 788 8.60 -32.57 7.20
N GLU A 789 8.76 -33.64 6.42
CA GLU A 789 9.71 -34.71 6.71
C GLU A 789 11.18 -34.26 6.78
N TYR A 790 11.51 -33.17 6.07
CA TYR A 790 12.84 -32.55 6.08
C TYR A 790 12.93 -31.26 6.91
N ALA A 791 11.87 -30.88 7.62
CA ALA A 791 11.89 -29.69 8.45
C ALA A 791 12.97 -29.82 9.53
N GLY A 792 13.61 -28.70 9.85
CA GLY A 792 14.71 -28.69 10.81
C GLY A 792 15.67 -27.54 10.62
N ILE A 793 16.83 -27.66 11.28
CA ILE A 793 17.82 -26.60 11.32
C ILE A 793 18.68 -26.70 10.07
N SER A 794 18.84 -25.59 9.35
CA SER A 794 19.52 -25.58 8.07
C SER A 794 20.00 -24.20 7.65
N HIS A 795 20.75 -24.15 6.54
CA HIS A 795 21.19 -22.90 5.95
C HIS A 795 20.01 -22.29 5.16
N PRO A 796 19.71 -20.99 5.29
CA PRO A 796 18.52 -20.39 4.66
C PRO A 796 18.47 -20.61 3.14
N ALA A 797 19.60 -20.43 2.45
CA ALA A 797 19.66 -20.61 0.98
C ALA A 797 19.32 -22.04 0.56
N GLN A 798 19.83 -23.04 1.28
CA GLN A 798 19.56 -24.45 0.98
C GLN A 798 18.11 -24.82 1.32
N ASN A 799 17.55 -24.25 2.39
CA ASN A 799 16.17 -24.50 2.81
C ASN A 799 15.15 -24.04 1.76
N LEU A 800 15.34 -22.85 1.17
CA LEU A 800 14.43 -22.28 0.16
C LEU A 800 14.65 -22.83 -1.26
N THR A 801 15.69 -23.64 -1.47
CA THR A 801 16.12 -24.07 -2.81
C THR A 801 15.03 -24.83 -3.57
N LYS A 802 14.37 -25.82 -2.94
CA LYS A 802 13.29 -26.58 -3.60
C LYS A 802 12.12 -25.67 -3.98
N THR A 803 11.77 -24.75 -3.10
CA THR A 803 10.74 -23.73 -3.31
C THR A 803 11.09 -22.86 -4.51
N ILE A 804 12.34 -22.36 -4.60
CA ILE A 804 12.81 -21.59 -5.75
C ILE A 804 12.72 -22.41 -7.04
N PHE A 805 13.30 -23.62 -7.04
CA PHE A 805 13.41 -24.43 -8.24
C PHE A 805 12.04 -24.91 -8.74
N ASN A 806 11.25 -25.54 -7.88
CA ASN A 806 9.99 -26.15 -8.27
C ASN A 806 8.93 -25.12 -8.68
N ASP A 807 8.93 -23.94 -8.05
CA ASP A 807 7.88 -22.93 -8.27
C ASP A 807 8.23 -21.98 -9.42
N SER A 808 9.53 -21.69 -9.62
CA SER A 808 9.98 -20.71 -10.63
C SER A 808 10.52 -21.36 -11.90
N PHE A 809 10.98 -22.61 -11.82
CA PHE A 809 11.50 -23.39 -12.95
C PHE A 809 10.61 -24.61 -13.23
N THR A 810 9.29 -24.47 -13.03
CA THR A 810 8.34 -25.58 -13.16
C THR A 810 8.38 -26.25 -14.54
N LYS A 811 8.51 -25.48 -15.63
CA LYS A 811 8.62 -26.06 -16.99
C LYS A 811 9.87 -26.92 -17.16
N LEU A 812 10.99 -26.51 -16.55
CA LEU A 812 12.22 -27.28 -16.53
C LEU A 812 12.02 -28.58 -15.72
N LEU A 813 11.48 -28.48 -14.51
CA LEU A 813 11.21 -29.63 -13.65
C LEU A 813 10.23 -30.65 -14.25
N HIS A 814 9.25 -30.21 -15.03
CA HIS A 814 8.21 -31.08 -15.57
C HIS A 814 8.47 -31.56 -17.00
N GLY A 815 9.61 -31.25 -17.60
CA GLY A 815 9.89 -31.73 -18.96
C GLY A 815 9.07 -31.01 -20.03
N ASN A 816 8.59 -29.79 -19.75
CA ASN A 816 7.62 -29.04 -20.58
C ASN A 816 8.27 -27.86 -21.30
N ILE A 817 9.51 -28.01 -21.77
CA ILE A 817 10.20 -27.00 -22.60
C ILE A 817 9.97 -27.38 -24.06
N ASN A 818 9.54 -26.42 -24.88
CA ASN A 818 9.34 -26.66 -26.30
C ASN A 818 10.70 -26.95 -26.98
N SER A 819 10.80 -28.07 -27.71
CA SER A 819 12.01 -28.44 -28.44
C SER A 819 12.43 -27.39 -29.47
N LYS A 820 11.49 -26.58 -29.98
CA LYS A 820 11.78 -25.43 -30.86
C LYS A 820 12.63 -24.35 -30.19
N ASN A 821 12.75 -24.36 -28.86
CA ASN A 821 13.59 -23.41 -28.16
C ASN A 821 15.08 -23.71 -28.32
N LEU A 822 15.44 -24.91 -28.78
CA LEU A 822 16.81 -25.28 -29.13
C LEU A 822 17.10 -24.80 -30.56
N GLU A 823 18.01 -23.85 -30.72
CA GLU A 823 18.39 -23.29 -32.02
C GLU A 823 19.61 -24.01 -32.61
N LYS A 824 20.55 -24.41 -31.74
CA LYS A 824 21.77 -25.10 -32.15
C LYS A 824 22.23 -26.08 -31.08
N PHE A 825 22.70 -27.23 -31.53
CA PHE A 825 23.38 -28.20 -30.67
C PHE A 825 24.54 -28.86 -31.41
N ILE A 826 25.74 -28.79 -30.84
CA ILE A 826 26.95 -29.43 -31.39
C ILE A 826 27.77 -30.04 -30.25
N VAL A 827 28.19 -31.30 -30.41
CA VAL A 827 29.21 -31.92 -29.56
C VAL A 827 30.54 -31.88 -30.30
N ASP A 828 31.43 -30.98 -29.87
CA ASP A 828 32.80 -30.88 -30.37
C ASP A 828 33.72 -31.80 -29.56
N THR A 829 33.90 -33.01 -30.06
CA THR A 829 34.75 -34.03 -29.43
C THR A 829 36.24 -33.68 -29.49
N LYS A 830 36.68 -32.85 -30.45
CA LYS A 830 38.08 -32.44 -30.60
C LYS A 830 38.46 -31.45 -29.52
N ASN A 831 37.61 -30.45 -29.28
CA ASN A 831 37.84 -29.43 -28.26
C ASN A 831 37.24 -29.80 -26.90
N LYS A 832 36.56 -30.96 -26.79
CA LYS A 832 35.83 -31.41 -25.59
C LYS A 832 34.86 -30.32 -25.10
N GLN A 833 34.03 -29.84 -26.01
CA GLN A 833 33.08 -28.77 -25.76
C GLN A 833 31.69 -29.15 -26.28
N ILE A 834 30.65 -28.77 -25.56
CA ILE A 834 29.25 -28.87 -25.97
C ILE A 834 28.74 -27.46 -26.25
N ILE A 835 28.30 -27.22 -27.48
CA ILE A 835 27.79 -25.92 -27.92
C ILE A 835 26.27 -26.01 -27.97
N ILE A 836 25.59 -25.15 -27.21
CA ILE A 836 24.13 -25.12 -27.10
C ILE A 836 23.66 -23.68 -27.29
N ASP A 837 22.94 -23.40 -28.38
CA ASP A 837 22.22 -22.14 -28.52
C ASP A 837 20.73 -22.39 -28.34
N HIS A 838 20.08 -21.59 -27.48
CA HIS A 838 18.67 -21.68 -27.18
C HIS A 838 18.07 -20.29 -26.93
N ASN A 839 16.77 -20.16 -27.21
CA ASN A 839 15.99 -18.96 -26.93
C ASN A 839 14.99 -19.13 -25.77
N TYR A 840 15.07 -20.24 -25.02
CA TYR A 840 14.26 -20.40 -23.81
C TYR A 840 14.53 -19.27 -22.80
N VAL A 841 13.45 -18.62 -22.38
CA VAL A 841 13.42 -17.60 -21.33
C VAL A 841 12.30 -17.92 -20.36
N LEU A 842 12.49 -17.57 -19.08
CA LEU A 842 11.42 -17.59 -18.11
C LEU A 842 10.36 -16.55 -18.50
N SER A 843 9.08 -16.87 -18.24
CA SER A 843 8.01 -15.89 -18.32
C SER A 843 8.18 -14.80 -17.26
N ASN A 844 7.53 -13.65 -17.46
CA ASN A 844 7.65 -12.56 -16.48
C ASN A 844 7.07 -12.97 -15.12
N GLU A 845 6.05 -13.84 -15.11
CA GLU A 845 5.42 -14.38 -13.91
C GLU A 845 6.35 -15.36 -13.17
N GLU A 846 7.06 -16.23 -13.90
CA GLU A 846 8.11 -17.09 -13.31
C GLU A 846 9.25 -16.25 -12.72
N ILE A 847 9.66 -15.18 -13.39
CA ILE A 847 10.66 -14.22 -12.87
C ILE A 847 10.13 -13.53 -11.60
N ALA A 848 8.86 -13.17 -11.55
CA ALA A 848 8.27 -12.56 -10.36
C ALA A 848 8.30 -13.52 -9.16
N LEU A 849 7.92 -14.79 -9.35
CA LEU A 849 8.01 -15.83 -8.33
C LEU A 849 9.44 -16.03 -7.83
N LEU A 850 10.40 -16.00 -8.76
CA LEU A 850 11.81 -16.12 -8.43
C LEU A 850 12.29 -14.96 -7.55
N LYS A 851 11.95 -13.72 -7.93
CA LYS A 851 12.30 -12.51 -7.16
C LYS A 851 11.66 -12.50 -5.78
N MET A 852 10.41 -12.94 -5.64
CA MET A 852 9.76 -13.06 -4.33
C MET A 852 10.53 -13.95 -3.35
N LYS A 853 11.21 -14.98 -3.87
CA LYS A 853 11.96 -15.93 -3.05
C LYS A 853 13.41 -15.48 -2.82
N ILE A 854 14.06 -14.91 -3.82
CA ILE A 854 15.46 -14.46 -3.70
C ILE A 854 15.53 -13.10 -3.03
N GLU A 855 15.07 -12.05 -3.72
CA GLU A 855 15.07 -10.68 -3.19
C GLU A 855 14.15 -10.62 -1.96
N GLY A 856 13.00 -11.30 -2.07
CA GLY A 856 11.96 -11.28 -1.07
C GLY A 856 12.09 -12.29 0.08
N VAL A 857 13.14 -13.11 0.17
CA VAL A 857 13.37 -13.90 1.41
C VAL A 857 14.85 -13.99 1.68
N LEU A 858 15.62 -14.56 0.75
CA LEU A 858 17.03 -14.85 0.97
C LEU A 858 17.87 -13.58 1.18
N ASP A 859 17.70 -12.56 0.34
CA ASP A 859 18.49 -11.32 0.45
C ASP A 859 18.12 -10.54 1.72
N ALA A 860 16.84 -10.51 2.07
CA ALA A 860 16.37 -9.93 3.33
C ALA A 860 17.01 -10.63 4.54
N VAL A 861 16.97 -11.96 4.58
CA VAL A 861 17.57 -12.77 5.66
C VAL A 861 19.09 -12.60 5.70
N ARG A 862 19.77 -12.60 4.55
CA ARG A 862 21.21 -12.37 4.42
C ARG A 862 21.61 -10.99 4.97
N TYR A 863 20.82 -9.95 4.67
CA TYR A 863 21.06 -8.61 5.19
C TYR A 863 20.95 -8.56 6.73
N ILE A 864 19.91 -9.18 7.31
CA ILE A 864 19.73 -9.22 8.78
C ILE A 864 20.87 -9.96 9.44
N ALA A 865 21.24 -11.10 8.87
CA ALA A 865 22.36 -11.90 9.35
C ALA A 865 23.67 -11.10 9.37
N ARG A 866 23.96 -10.33 8.31
CA ARG A 866 25.11 -9.41 8.28
C ARG A 866 25.03 -8.35 9.38
N ALA A 867 23.86 -7.75 9.58
CA ALA A 867 23.67 -6.75 10.63
C ALA A 867 23.88 -7.33 12.05
N GLN A 868 23.69 -8.63 12.22
CA GLN A 868 23.96 -9.38 13.45
C GLN A 868 25.39 -9.96 13.52
N ASN A 869 26.27 -9.62 12.58
CA ASN A 869 27.63 -10.17 12.45
C ASN A 869 27.68 -11.71 12.31
N LEU A 870 26.65 -12.32 11.72
CA LEU A 870 26.64 -13.75 11.43
C LEU A 870 27.38 -14.04 10.12
N ASN A 871 28.01 -15.20 10.04
CA ASN A 871 28.74 -15.64 8.85
C ASN A 871 27.77 -15.94 7.69
N VAL A 872 27.79 -15.07 6.68
CA VAL A 872 27.05 -15.21 5.42
C VAL A 872 27.99 -15.31 4.21
N ASP A 873 29.24 -15.67 4.45
CA ASP A 873 30.21 -15.94 3.39
C ASP A 873 29.75 -17.17 2.61
N ASP A 874 30.06 -17.22 1.31
CA ASP A 874 29.67 -18.29 0.40
C ASP A 874 28.17 -18.48 0.19
N TRP A 875 27.32 -17.58 0.70
CA TRP A 875 25.86 -17.65 0.56
C TRP A 875 25.40 -17.93 -0.88
N ASP A 876 26.00 -17.21 -1.85
CA ASP A 876 25.66 -17.34 -3.26
C ASP A 876 26.14 -18.69 -3.83
N ASN A 877 27.30 -19.19 -3.39
CA ASN A 877 27.82 -20.49 -3.81
C ASN A 877 26.97 -21.64 -3.26
N ILE A 878 26.53 -21.54 -2.00
CA ILE A 878 25.60 -22.51 -1.39
C ILE A 878 24.27 -22.51 -2.13
N LEU A 879 23.72 -21.34 -2.48
CA LEU A 879 22.48 -21.24 -3.25
C LEU A 879 22.63 -21.87 -4.64
N LYS A 880 23.68 -21.51 -5.38
CA LYS A 880 23.99 -22.04 -6.72
C LYS A 880 24.13 -23.56 -6.71
N ALA A 881 24.93 -24.08 -5.77
CA ALA A 881 25.13 -25.52 -5.58
C ALA A 881 23.81 -26.23 -5.25
N SER A 882 23.02 -25.67 -4.34
CA SER A 882 21.74 -26.26 -3.93
C SER A 882 20.76 -26.29 -5.11
N LEU A 883 20.63 -25.19 -5.86
CA LEU A 883 19.74 -25.10 -7.03
C LEU A 883 20.17 -26.06 -8.14
N PHE A 884 21.48 -26.18 -8.39
CA PHE A 884 22.01 -27.17 -9.31
C PHE A 884 21.57 -28.58 -8.90
N VAL A 885 21.81 -29.00 -7.66
CA VAL A 885 21.42 -30.33 -7.17
C VAL A 885 19.90 -30.52 -7.20
N ALA A 886 19.11 -29.50 -6.86
CA ALA A 886 17.66 -29.56 -6.94
C ALA A 886 17.20 -29.85 -8.38
N GLY A 887 17.71 -29.15 -9.37
CA GLY A 887 17.33 -29.40 -10.76
C GLY A 887 17.93 -30.65 -11.36
N PHE A 888 19.16 -30.98 -11.00
CA PHE A 888 19.91 -32.09 -11.57
C PHE A 888 19.50 -33.45 -11.01
N LEU A 889 19.01 -33.51 -9.77
CA LEU A 889 18.76 -34.77 -9.05
C LEU A 889 17.36 -34.89 -8.44
N THR A 890 16.45 -33.92 -8.64
CA THR A 890 15.04 -34.15 -8.27
C THR A 890 14.33 -35.07 -9.27
N LYS A 891 14.68 -35.01 -10.56
CA LYS A 891 14.21 -35.93 -11.61
C LYS A 891 15.36 -36.38 -12.49
N ASP A 892 15.18 -37.53 -13.14
CA ASP A 892 16.13 -38.05 -14.14
C ASP A 892 16.00 -37.23 -15.43
N LEU A 893 16.97 -36.35 -15.70
CA LEU A 893 16.96 -35.52 -16.92
C LEU A 893 17.13 -36.35 -18.21
N LEU A 894 17.61 -37.60 -18.10
CA LEU A 894 17.74 -38.50 -19.23
C LEU A 894 16.41 -39.16 -19.61
N ALA A 895 15.37 -39.03 -18.76
CA ALA A 895 14.02 -39.46 -19.08
C ALA A 895 13.27 -38.47 -19.99
N TYR A 896 13.84 -37.30 -20.26
CA TYR A 896 13.28 -36.31 -21.16
C TYR A 896 13.65 -36.57 -22.63
N SER A 897 13.05 -35.79 -23.55
CA SER A 897 13.51 -35.78 -24.94
C SER A 897 14.94 -35.25 -25.05
N PRO A 898 15.71 -35.65 -26.07
CA PRO A 898 17.09 -35.19 -26.24
C PRO A 898 17.24 -33.65 -26.26
N GLU A 899 16.31 -32.94 -26.90
CA GLU A 899 16.30 -31.47 -26.95
C GLU A 899 16.05 -30.87 -25.56
N GLN A 900 15.10 -31.43 -24.81
CA GLN A 900 14.81 -31.00 -23.45
C GLN A 900 16.00 -31.29 -22.52
N THR A 901 16.65 -32.45 -22.64
CA THR A 901 17.84 -32.80 -21.87
C THR A 901 18.98 -31.80 -22.14
N ALA A 902 19.21 -31.44 -23.41
CA ALA A 902 20.23 -30.45 -23.78
C ALA A 902 19.94 -29.06 -23.18
N ILE A 903 18.71 -28.55 -23.32
CA ILE A 903 18.33 -27.26 -22.72
C ILE A 903 18.42 -27.33 -21.19
N SER A 904 18.01 -28.44 -20.58
CA SER A 904 18.10 -28.64 -19.12
C SER A 904 19.53 -28.55 -18.61
N PHE A 905 20.49 -29.20 -19.28
CA PHE A 905 21.90 -29.07 -18.92
C PHE A 905 22.39 -27.64 -19.08
N ALA A 906 22.06 -26.97 -20.19
CA ALA A 906 22.46 -25.59 -20.41
C ALA A 906 21.97 -24.66 -19.28
N LEU A 907 20.68 -24.75 -18.92
CA LEU A 907 20.09 -23.93 -17.86
C LEU A 907 20.69 -24.23 -16.48
N LEU A 908 20.93 -25.50 -16.14
CA LEU A 908 21.53 -25.86 -14.85
C LEU A 908 22.99 -25.44 -14.74
N VAL A 909 23.77 -25.52 -15.83
CA VAL A 909 25.15 -25.01 -15.88
C VAL A 909 25.17 -23.50 -15.67
N LYS A 910 24.25 -22.77 -16.32
CA LYS A 910 24.10 -21.31 -16.11
C LYS A 910 23.70 -20.99 -14.66
N ILE A 911 22.70 -21.67 -14.11
CA ILE A 911 22.26 -21.47 -12.72
C ILE A 911 23.40 -21.73 -11.73
N ALA A 912 24.19 -22.78 -11.95
CA ALA A 912 25.31 -23.12 -11.09
C ALA A 912 26.47 -22.12 -11.14
N THR A 913 26.64 -21.40 -12.26
CA THR A 913 27.77 -20.50 -12.50
C THR A 913 27.38 -19.05 -12.26
N ASP A 914 26.34 -18.57 -12.92
CA ASP A 914 25.90 -17.18 -12.92
C ASP A 914 24.96 -16.92 -11.74
N GLY A 915 24.12 -17.90 -11.40
CA GLY A 915 23.03 -17.78 -10.45
C GLY A 915 21.66 -17.86 -11.13
N PRO A 916 20.58 -17.82 -10.34
CA PRO A 916 19.22 -18.01 -10.87
C PRO A 916 18.59 -16.78 -11.55
N LEU A 917 19.01 -15.54 -11.22
CA LEU A 917 18.42 -14.29 -11.73
C LEU A 917 19.13 -13.75 -12.97
#